data_AF-A0A7I7SUE7-F1
#
_entry.id   AF-A0A7I7SUE7-F1
#
_cell.length_a   1.000
_cell.length_b   1.000
_cell.length_c   1.000
_cell.angle_alpha   90.00
_cell.angle_beta   90.00
_cell.angle_gamma   90.00
#
_symmetry.space_group_name_H-M   'P 1'
#
loop_
_entity.id
_entity.type
_entity.pdbx_description
1 polymer ?
#
loop_
_entity_poly.entity_id
_entity_poly.type
_entity_poly.pdbx_seq_one_letter_code
_entity_poly.pdbx_strand_id
1 'polypeptide(L)'
;MSETPASGSQSRRRTLPVVRWLQAGAVAAGVGVALVAAPGTAAADDTGADSSTSSASGSTAKPAASHATGRATTYRRGGSLHNTATPSPSTGSSAATRVLRNQASMGAPTAASSTISAPAKVATATTARSTGPTEASVISPSAAVAPTASAVHFDPFGQITAFFGLPGAPPTSAPSLGAISILTRLTVEDLVSGTGPAQVTNPTAVVTGLFNEVLRTNPTSDELQTYLGILNLTGVNGVVAGLYSSTLFRQTEVNNYYLQLLNRTATAQELAWNTSALMWGMPEPLFVASIVGSQSFYNASAAGGGALGPKPTSISYVDNLYRTLLGTPANPAAAAAYIQQLNAGLPLALAAWQFVTTETYRQAKVEQIYSVLDQTATQAQLDAAVQNWFWNGGLTGIATSLLATAANVSQIEANPDGFLPDMTAAAQFQQILLAAYTSNEDGFVKTLNQLLGNTDTSTCPSGPTCNTALYTLLTTGGQIRGLTNGAVTITYGTASVANLIPTQNEIDLAKSLKFTLQDPAAIKKDFDGGVITPFGDAPVITADDGAYIVDGHHRWSSIYLINPYVEVKSVDIGYVPNPQTALKETQVGVAAQLGYLKVATGGGINVYDVSQSEFNTSVNGWITTGTEKDAVLAVFRENLGILDTATEAEQLAAIDSYLWSNVLRMRALNPSIPNATNREVMPQAEPLTPILSLMGSGSLSYSFPAIPYLG
;
A
#
# COMPACT_ATOMS: atom_id res chain seq x y z
N MET A 1 -27.72 -50.14 -42.15
CA MET A 1 -29.09 -50.68 -42.00
C MET A 1 -29.60 -50.19 -40.66
N SER A 2 -30.59 -49.33 -40.49
CA SER A 2 -31.52 -48.61 -41.38
C SER A 2 -31.91 -47.31 -40.66
N GLU A 3 -31.87 -46.19 -41.37
CA GLU A 3 -33.01 -45.31 -41.68
C GLU A 3 -33.58 -44.46 -40.54
N THR A 4 -33.35 -43.16 -40.70
CA THR A 4 -34.10 -42.01 -40.19
C THR A 4 -35.56 -42.04 -40.69
N PRO A 5 -36.49 -41.34 -40.03
CA PRO A 5 -36.87 -40.05 -40.60
C PRO A 5 -37.13 -38.92 -39.58
N ALA A 6 -37.05 -37.71 -40.14
CA ALA A 6 -37.20 -36.41 -39.50
C ALA A 6 -38.65 -36.06 -39.13
N SER A 7 -38.82 -35.20 -38.11
CA SER A 7 -39.97 -34.32 -37.99
C SER A 7 -39.58 -33.09 -37.16
N GLY A 8 -39.69 -31.91 -37.78
CA GLY A 8 -39.36 -30.63 -37.18
C GLY A 8 -40.47 -30.11 -36.25
N SER A 9 -40.07 -29.44 -35.18
CA SER A 9 -40.97 -28.65 -34.34
C SER A 9 -40.40 -27.25 -34.16
N GLN A 10 -41.19 -26.28 -34.60
CA GLN A 10 -40.94 -24.85 -34.57
C GLN A 10 -40.70 -24.33 -33.14
N SER A 11 -39.64 -23.53 -32.98
CA SER A 11 -39.36 -22.77 -31.77
C SER A 11 -40.40 -21.65 -31.60
N ARG A 12 -41.35 -21.84 -30.68
CA ARG A 12 -42.20 -20.76 -30.16
C ARG A 12 -41.34 -19.85 -29.28
N ARG A 13 -41.05 -18.65 -29.77
CA ARG A 13 -40.58 -17.53 -28.93
C ARG A 13 -41.61 -17.27 -27.84
N ARG A 14 -41.21 -17.42 -26.58
CA ARG A 14 -41.97 -16.91 -25.43
C ARG A 14 -41.85 -15.38 -25.42
N THR A 15 -42.90 -14.71 -25.85
CA THR A 15 -43.18 -13.30 -25.54
C THR A 15 -43.51 -13.20 -24.06
N LEU A 16 -42.66 -12.53 -23.29
CA LEU A 16 -42.94 -12.16 -21.91
C LEU A 16 -43.86 -10.92 -21.89
N PRO A 17 -44.86 -10.87 -20.99
CA PRO A 17 -45.82 -9.77 -20.93
C PRO A 17 -45.14 -8.49 -20.42
N VAL A 18 -45.24 -7.43 -21.23
CA VAL A 18 -44.96 -6.05 -20.82
C VAL A 18 -46.08 -5.63 -19.87
N VAL A 19 -45.80 -5.63 -18.57
CA VAL A 19 -46.69 -5.06 -17.58
C VAL A 19 -46.38 -3.56 -17.47
N ARG A 20 -47.29 -2.75 -18.03
CA ARG A 20 -47.36 -1.31 -17.78
C ARG A 20 -47.87 -1.12 -16.35
N TRP A 21 -47.03 -0.63 -15.45
CA TRP A 21 -47.48 -0.02 -14.20
C TRP A 21 -47.50 1.50 -14.33
N LEU A 22 -48.60 2.01 -13.80
CA LEU A 22 -49.14 3.34 -13.88
C LEU A 22 -48.26 4.37 -13.18
N GLN A 23 -48.20 5.56 -13.78
CA GLN A 23 -47.70 6.79 -13.16
C GLN A 23 -48.54 7.14 -11.92
N ALA A 24 -47.88 7.33 -10.79
CA ALA A 24 -48.37 8.14 -9.68
C ALA A 24 -47.21 9.03 -9.23
N GLY A 25 -47.36 10.33 -9.41
CA GLY A 25 -46.35 11.33 -9.12
C GLY A 25 -46.23 11.63 -7.64
N ALA A 26 -44.99 11.88 -7.21
CA ALA A 26 -44.69 12.76 -6.09
C ALA A 26 -43.63 13.75 -6.59
N VAL A 27 -44.06 14.99 -6.78
CA VAL A 27 -43.18 16.14 -6.99
C VAL A 27 -42.63 16.54 -5.62
N ALA A 28 -41.33 16.33 -5.39
CA ALA A 28 -40.63 16.93 -4.25
C ALA A 28 -39.18 17.23 -4.63
N ALA A 29 -38.85 18.53 -4.57
CA ALA A 29 -37.53 19.16 -4.63
C ALA A 29 -36.66 18.88 -5.86
N GLY A 30 -36.76 19.77 -6.86
CA GLY A 30 -35.77 19.92 -7.90
C GLY A 30 -34.46 20.48 -7.35
N VAL A 31 -33.38 19.71 -7.52
CA VAL A 31 -32.03 20.23 -7.69
C VAL A 31 -31.56 19.71 -9.03
N GLY A 32 -31.49 20.61 -10.02
CA GLY A 32 -30.85 20.31 -11.29
C GLY A 32 -29.37 20.06 -11.04
N VAL A 33 -28.94 18.81 -11.13
CA VAL A 33 -27.53 18.44 -11.17
C VAL A 33 -26.97 18.99 -12.49
N ALA A 34 -26.35 20.17 -12.43
CA ALA A 34 -25.38 20.55 -13.44
C ALA A 34 -24.22 19.57 -13.30
N LEU A 35 -23.92 18.84 -14.38
CA LEU A 35 -22.62 18.18 -14.54
C LEU A 35 -21.54 19.25 -14.35
N VAL A 36 -20.94 19.29 -13.17
CA VAL A 36 -19.71 20.04 -12.93
C VAL A 36 -18.64 19.30 -13.72
N ALA A 37 -18.33 19.83 -14.90
CA ALA A 37 -17.11 19.47 -15.60
C ALA A 37 -15.95 19.78 -14.65
N ALA A 38 -15.21 18.75 -14.25
CA ALA A 38 -13.95 18.93 -13.55
C ALA A 38 -13.10 19.94 -14.33
N PRO A 39 -12.46 20.94 -13.69
CA PRO A 39 -11.49 21.77 -14.38
C PRO A 39 -10.36 20.85 -14.83
N GLY A 40 -10.29 20.61 -16.15
CA GLY A 40 -9.16 19.92 -16.76
C GLY A 40 -7.90 20.69 -16.40
N THR A 41 -6.99 20.03 -15.71
CA THR A 41 -5.63 20.53 -15.48
C THR A 41 -4.93 20.62 -16.83
N ALA A 42 -5.04 21.77 -17.49
CA ALA A 42 -4.17 22.13 -18.59
C ALA A 42 -2.81 22.50 -17.98
N ALA A 43 -1.82 21.62 -18.14
CA ALA A 43 -0.43 21.98 -17.93
C ALA A 43 -0.05 23.02 -19.00
N ALA A 44 0.14 24.27 -18.59
CA ALA A 44 0.79 25.28 -19.40
C ALA A 44 2.31 25.15 -19.19
N ASP A 45 3.01 24.76 -20.26
CA ASP A 45 4.46 24.93 -20.38
C ASP A 45 4.77 26.42 -20.49
N ASP A 46 5.39 26.98 -19.46
CA ASP A 46 6.09 28.27 -19.52
C ASP A 46 7.61 28.00 -19.63
N THR A 47 8.12 27.98 -20.86
CA THR A 47 9.54 28.23 -21.12
C THR A 47 9.69 29.60 -21.74
N GLY A 48 10.10 30.56 -20.91
CA GLY A 48 10.52 31.89 -21.33
C GLY A 48 11.84 31.83 -22.11
N ALA A 49 11.74 32.24 -23.37
CA ALA A 49 12.68 32.98 -24.21
C ALA A 49 14.15 33.12 -23.78
N ASP A 50 15.05 32.69 -24.67
CA ASP A 50 16.25 33.45 -24.99
C ASP A 50 16.41 33.58 -26.51
N SER A 51 16.68 34.80 -26.95
CA SER A 51 16.67 35.27 -28.33
C SER A 51 18.07 35.23 -28.97
N SER A 52 18.19 34.76 -30.22
CA SER A 52 19.03 35.42 -31.25
C SER A 52 18.82 34.85 -32.67
N THR A 53 18.21 35.69 -33.51
CA THR A 53 18.58 36.05 -34.90
C THR A 53 19.41 35.06 -35.77
N SER A 54 18.85 34.59 -36.89
CA SER A 54 18.97 35.19 -38.24
C SER A 54 18.87 34.17 -39.41
N SER A 55 17.95 34.49 -40.34
CA SER A 55 17.97 34.29 -41.81
C SER A 55 18.53 32.99 -42.45
N ALA A 56 17.71 32.29 -43.25
CA ALA A 56 17.73 32.40 -44.72
C ALA A 56 16.94 31.29 -45.45
N SER A 57 16.23 31.72 -46.50
CA SER A 57 15.90 31.04 -47.77
C SER A 57 15.26 29.64 -47.77
N GLY A 58 14.05 29.58 -48.31
CA GLY A 58 13.45 28.33 -48.79
C GLY A 58 14.06 27.83 -50.10
N SER A 59 13.97 26.52 -50.30
CA SER A 59 13.72 25.95 -51.62
C SER A 59 13.12 24.54 -51.50
N THR A 60 12.24 24.28 -52.45
CA THR A 60 11.57 23.04 -52.86
C THR A 60 12.38 21.75 -52.79
N ALA A 61 11.78 20.66 -52.30
CA ALA A 61 11.96 19.32 -52.89
C ALA A 61 10.86 18.34 -52.41
N LYS A 62 10.23 17.66 -53.38
CA LYS A 62 9.39 16.46 -53.22
C LYS A 62 10.20 15.32 -52.58
N PRO A 63 9.59 14.40 -51.81
CA PRO A 63 10.16 13.08 -51.63
C PRO A 63 9.46 12.04 -52.51
N ALA A 64 10.30 11.26 -53.17
CA ALA A 64 9.97 10.03 -53.86
C ALA A 64 9.75 8.88 -52.85
N ALA A 65 9.06 7.86 -53.33
CA ALA A 65 8.76 6.62 -52.67
C ALA A 65 9.99 5.87 -52.13
N SER A 66 9.83 5.21 -50.99
CA SER A 66 10.58 3.99 -50.67
C SER A 66 9.68 3.00 -49.93
N HIS A 67 9.64 1.79 -50.50
CA HIS A 67 9.02 0.61 -49.94
C HIS A 67 9.69 0.19 -48.63
N ALA A 68 8.89 -0.05 -47.59
CA ALA A 68 9.29 -0.85 -46.44
C ALA A 68 8.39 -2.09 -46.37
N THR A 69 8.98 -3.24 -46.67
CA THR A 69 8.40 -4.57 -46.53
C THR A 69 8.24 -4.91 -45.05
N GLY A 70 7.00 -4.93 -44.56
CA GLY A 70 6.66 -5.47 -43.25
C GLY A 70 6.71 -6.99 -43.24
N ARG A 71 7.48 -7.58 -42.31
CA ARG A 71 7.45 -9.00 -41.99
C ARG A 71 6.90 -9.17 -40.58
N ALA A 72 5.58 -9.38 -40.50
CA ALA A 72 4.90 -9.80 -39.28
C ALA A 72 5.02 -11.33 -39.14
N THR A 73 5.65 -11.79 -38.07
CA THR A 73 5.62 -13.20 -37.66
C THR A 73 4.48 -13.41 -36.67
N THR A 74 3.42 -14.04 -37.17
CA THR A 74 2.34 -14.65 -36.40
C THR A 74 2.83 -15.95 -35.79
N TYR A 75 2.85 -16.07 -34.45
CA TYR A 75 3.05 -17.36 -33.78
C TYR A 75 1.69 -17.95 -33.40
N ARG A 76 1.33 -19.00 -34.13
CA ARG A 76 0.09 -19.76 -34.04
C ARG A 76 0.32 -20.91 -33.05
N ARG A 77 -0.30 -20.86 -31.86
CA ARG A 77 -0.23 -21.95 -30.87
C ARG A 77 -1.30 -22.99 -31.21
N GLY A 78 -0.86 -24.14 -31.72
CA GLY A 78 -1.67 -25.35 -31.89
C GLY A 78 -1.87 -26.05 -30.55
N GLY A 79 -3.05 -26.64 -30.37
CA GLY A 79 -3.40 -27.40 -29.18
C GLY A 79 -3.21 -28.92 -29.31
N SER A 80 -3.52 -29.57 -28.20
CA SER A 80 -4.19 -30.87 -28.06
C SER A 80 -3.36 -32.08 -27.60
N LEU A 81 -3.71 -32.51 -26.38
CA LEU A 81 -3.88 -33.89 -25.85
C LEU A 81 -2.65 -34.75 -25.50
N HIS A 82 -2.51 -35.07 -24.20
CA HIS A 82 -2.73 -36.44 -23.69
C HIS A 82 -2.94 -36.50 -22.17
N ASN A 83 -3.89 -37.34 -21.76
CA ASN A 83 -4.28 -37.72 -20.40
C ASN A 83 -3.14 -38.37 -19.60
N THR A 84 -3.13 -38.18 -18.27
CA THR A 84 -3.00 -39.31 -17.31
C THR A 84 -3.65 -38.95 -15.98
N ALA A 85 -4.43 -39.90 -15.47
CA ALA A 85 -5.15 -39.85 -14.22
C ALA A 85 -4.23 -40.11 -13.02
N THR A 86 -4.54 -39.50 -11.88
CA THR A 86 -4.11 -39.97 -10.54
C THR A 86 -5.14 -39.58 -9.48
N PRO A 87 -5.21 -40.34 -8.37
CA PRO A 87 -6.42 -40.52 -7.58
C PRO A 87 -6.52 -39.57 -6.37
N SER A 88 -7.75 -39.46 -5.89
CA SER A 88 -8.11 -38.92 -4.58
C SER A 88 -7.53 -39.76 -3.43
N PRO A 89 -7.22 -39.15 -2.28
CA PRO A 89 -7.60 -39.78 -1.02
C PRO A 89 -8.23 -38.82 0.01
N SER A 90 -9.40 -39.26 0.47
CA SER A 90 -9.88 -39.35 1.86
C SER A 90 -9.21 -38.53 2.98
N THR A 91 -10.07 -37.72 3.62
CA THR A 91 -10.36 -37.69 5.06
C THR A 91 -9.41 -38.45 6.00
N GLY A 92 -8.71 -37.70 6.86
CA GLY A 92 -7.96 -38.21 8.00
C GLY A 92 -7.96 -37.22 9.17
N SER A 93 -8.77 -37.52 10.19
CA SER A 93 -8.78 -36.89 11.51
C SER A 93 -7.60 -37.40 12.34
N SER A 94 -6.91 -36.50 13.06
CA SER A 94 -6.09 -36.82 14.23
C SER A 94 -5.77 -35.52 14.98
N ALA A 95 -6.46 -35.23 16.07
CA ALA A 95 -6.11 -35.64 17.44
C ALA A 95 -4.97 -34.77 18.04
N ALA A 96 -5.42 -33.81 18.86
CA ALA A 96 -4.60 -32.95 19.69
C ALA A 96 -3.76 -33.78 20.69
N THR A 97 -2.45 -33.59 20.67
CA THR A 97 -1.55 -34.07 21.72
C THR A 97 -1.04 -32.86 22.51
N ARG A 98 -1.60 -32.69 23.69
CA ARG A 98 -1.19 -31.74 24.73
C ARG A 98 0.11 -32.24 25.37
N VAL A 99 1.22 -31.54 25.16
CA VAL A 99 2.49 -31.80 25.86
C VAL A 99 2.69 -30.73 26.94
N LEU A 100 2.53 -31.17 28.19
CA LEU A 100 3.01 -30.51 29.40
C LEU A 100 4.53 -30.41 29.36
N ARG A 101 5.10 -29.21 29.56
CA ARG A 101 6.54 -29.04 29.79
C ARG A 101 6.76 -28.52 31.21
N ASN A 102 7.37 -29.39 32.02
CA ASN A 102 7.80 -29.14 33.39
C ASN A 102 8.92 -28.10 33.46
N GLN A 103 8.84 -27.29 34.52
CA GLN A 103 9.91 -26.46 35.04
C GLN A 103 11.12 -27.32 35.48
N ALA A 104 12.32 -26.83 35.19
CA ALA A 104 13.51 -27.16 35.98
C ALA A 104 14.44 -25.94 36.03
N SER A 105 14.53 -25.39 37.23
CA SER A 105 15.53 -24.46 37.76
C SER A 105 16.94 -25.06 37.69
N MET A 106 17.93 -24.26 37.27
CA MET A 106 19.33 -24.13 37.75
C MET A 106 19.90 -22.90 37.01
N GLY A 107 20.70 -21.96 37.51
CA GLY A 107 21.48 -21.78 38.71
C GLY A 107 22.50 -20.69 38.33
N ALA A 108 22.59 -19.60 39.09
CA ALA A 108 23.46 -18.46 38.82
C ALA A 108 24.97 -18.83 38.93
N PRO A 109 25.86 -18.01 38.35
CA PRO A 109 26.83 -17.37 39.24
C PRO A 109 27.11 -15.89 38.94
N THR A 110 27.34 -15.19 40.06
CA THR A 110 27.91 -13.85 40.25
C THR A 110 29.40 -13.78 39.93
N ALA A 111 29.85 -12.62 39.42
CA ALA A 111 31.16 -11.94 39.61
C ALA A 111 31.51 -11.16 38.32
N ALA A 112 32.18 -10.01 38.29
CA ALA A 112 32.62 -9.04 39.27
C ALA A 112 33.00 -7.77 38.47
N SER A 113 32.84 -6.61 39.09
CA SER A 113 33.17 -5.29 38.55
C SER A 113 34.68 -5.07 38.52
N SER A 114 35.22 -4.50 37.44
CA SER A 114 36.56 -3.92 37.42
C SER A 114 36.56 -2.56 36.71
N THR A 115 36.70 -1.53 37.52
CA THR A 115 37.08 -0.15 37.19
C THR A 115 38.52 -0.06 36.67
N ILE A 116 38.76 0.68 35.58
CA ILE A 116 40.06 1.30 35.27
C ILE A 116 39.83 2.72 34.74
N SER A 117 40.54 3.67 35.34
CA SER A 117 40.51 5.11 35.08
C SER A 117 41.55 5.56 34.02
N ALA A 118 41.18 6.59 33.25
CA ALA A 118 42.00 7.71 32.72
C ALA A 118 43.10 7.39 31.65
N PRO A 119 43.60 8.38 30.83
CA PRO A 119 43.57 9.84 31.04
C PRO A 119 43.27 10.74 29.81
N ALA A 120 43.12 12.02 30.14
CA ALA A 120 42.89 13.18 29.27
C ALA A 120 44.08 13.57 28.38
N LYS A 121 43.81 14.27 27.27
CA LYS A 121 44.70 15.30 26.72
C LYS A 121 43.93 16.39 25.94
N VAL A 122 44.44 17.60 26.15
CA VAL A 122 43.97 18.94 25.78
C VAL A 122 44.41 19.32 24.36
N ALA A 123 43.58 20.08 23.62
CA ALA A 123 44.06 21.16 22.74
C ALA A 123 42.93 22.18 22.45
N THR A 124 43.15 23.39 22.94
CA THR A 124 42.45 24.66 22.67
C THR A 124 42.78 25.24 21.28
N ALA A 125 41.81 25.91 20.65
CA ALA A 125 42.09 27.04 19.76
C ALA A 125 40.98 28.10 19.89
N THR A 126 41.43 29.32 20.16
CA THR A 126 40.66 30.54 20.42
C THR A 126 40.75 31.45 19.20
N THR A 127 39.65 32.10 18.81
CA THR A 127 39.73 33.38 18.08
C THR A 127 38.57 34.28 18.45
N ALA A 128 38.90 35.54 18.75
CA ALA A 128 38.06 36.58 19.33
C ALA A 128 37.67 37.66 18.31
N ARG A 129 36.58 38.39 18.60
CA ARG A 129 36.19 39.80 18.26
C ARG A 129 34.68 39.86 17.97
N SER A 130 33.91 40.91 18.26
CA SER A 130 34.15 42.28 18.72
C SER A 130 32.84 42.83 19.28
N THR A 131 32.96 43.78 20.21
CA THR A 131 31.94 44.46 21.02
C THR A 131 31.28 45.67 20.33
N GLY A 132 30.00 45.90 20.66
CA GLY A 132 29.40 47.23 20.90
C GLY A 132 28.20 47.63 20.02
N PRO A 133 27.31 48.56 20.45
CA PRO A 133 26.89 48.89 21.81
C PRO A 133 25.36 48.91 22.02
N THR A 134 24.99 48.93 23.29
CA THR A 134 23.67 49.09 23.92
C THR A 134 23.07 50.49 23.79
N GLU A 135 21.76 50.57 23.55
CA GLU A 135 20.90 51.66 24.01
C GLU A 135 19.78 51.11 24.90
N ALA A 136 19.59 51.77 26.04
CA ALA A 136 18.62 51.47 27.07
C ALA A 136 17.29 52.18 26.78
N SER A 137 16.17 51.52 27.08
CA SER A 137 14.91 52.20 27.31
C SER A 137 14.19 51.63 28.52
N VAL A 138 13.85 52.55 29.41
CA VAL A 138 13.22 52.37 30.73
C VAL A 138 11.71 52.38 30.54
N ILE A 139 10.99 51.36 31.02
CA ILE A 139 9.55 51.49 31.34
C ILE A 139 9.23 50.71 32.63
N SER A 140 8.58 51.42 33.56
CA SER A 140 8.07 51.00 34.88
C SER A 140 6.98 49.91 34.83
N PRO A 141 6.72 49.20 35.95
CA PRO A 141 5.69 48.17 36.02
C PRO A 141 4.28 48.77 36.20
N SER A 142 3.34 48.40 35.32
CA SER A 142 1.91 48.69 35.47
C SER A 142 1.16 47.48 36.04
N ALA A 143 0.20 47.79 36.90
CA ALA A 143 -0.51 46.88 37.80
C ALA A 143 -1.33 45.79 37.08
N ALA A 144 -1.43 44.64 37.76
CA ALA A 144 -2.30 43.53 37.42
C ALA A 144 -3.78 43.97 37.37
N VAL A 145 -4.40 43.82 36.21
CA VAL A 145 -5.84 43.88 36.02
C VAL A 145 -6.36 42.45 35.98
N ALA A 146 -7.30 42.14 36.87
CA ALA A 146 -7.99 40.85 36.91
C ALA A 146 -8.74 40.60 35.58
N PRO A 147 -8.76 39.35 35.06
CA PRO A 147 -9.51 39.05 33.85
C PRO A 147 -11.00 39.17 34.14
N THR A 148 -11.64 40.14 33.49
CA THR A 148 -13.09 40.19 33.36
C THR A 148 -13.53 39.00 32.51
N ALA A 149 -14.46 38.20 33.02
CA ALA A 149 -15.08 37.10 32.29
C ALA A 149 -15.71 37.65 31.00
N SER A 150 -15.06 37.41 29.87
CA SER A 150 -15.65 37.62 28.56
C SER A 150 -16.82 36.64 28.43
N ALA A 151 -18.02 37.17 28.20
CA ALA A 151 -19.15 36.35 27.78
C ALA A 151 -18.71 35.53 26.56
N VAL A 152 -18.71 34.20 26.69
CA VAL A 152 -18.43 33.27 25.60
C VAL A 152 -19.41 33.61 24.48
N HIS A 153 -18.90 34.14 23.37
CA HIS A 153 -19.71 34.40 22.19
C HIS A 153 -20.09 33.03 21.60
N PHE A 154 -21.30 32.58 21.94
CA PHE A 154 -21.90 31.39 21.37
C PHE A 154 -22.17 31.67 19.89
N ASP A 155 -21.29 31.17 19.02
CA ASP A 155 -21.49 31.13 17.58
C ASP A 155 -21.93 29.72 17.18
N PRO A 156 -23.24 29.39 17.27
CA PRO A 156 -23.74 28.03 17.07
C PRO A 156 -23.53 27.51 15.64
N PHE A 157 -23.20 28.38 14.69
CA PHE A 157 -23.00 28.02 13.29
C PHE A 157 -21.52 27.98 12.89
N GLY A 158 -20.62 28.39 13.79
CA GLY A 158 -19.23 28.64 13.47
C GLY A 158 -19.06 29.72 12.40
N GLN A 159 -17.83 29.89 11.91
CA GLN A 159 -17.57 30.84 10.83
C GLN A 159 -18.51 30.57 9.64
N ILE A 160 -19.20 31.62 9.17
CA ILE A 160 -20.21 31.57 8.09
C ILE A 160 -19.72 30.77 6.87
N THR A 161 -18.44 30.89 6.52
CA THR A 161 -17.83 30.14 5.41
C THR A 161 -17.85 28.63 5.62
N ALA A 162 -17.65 28.15 6.85
CA ALA A 162 -17.72 26.74 7.20
C ALA A 162 -19.17 26.22 7.26
N PHE A 163 -20.10 27.02 7.78
CA PHE A 163 -21.53 26.68 7.77
C PHE A 163 -22.05 26.41 6.35
N PHE A 164 -21.67 27.25 5.39
CA PHE A 164 -22.01 27.10 3.98
C PHE A 164 -21.07 26.15 3.21
N GLY A 165 -20.05 25.59 3.86
CA GLY A 165 -19.08 24.70 3.21
C GLY A 165 -18.37 25.33 2.01
N LEU A 166 -18.06 26.63 2.08
CA LEU A 166 -17.41 27.34 0.97
C LEU A 166 -15.96 26.85 0.80
N PRO A 167 -15.43 26.82 -0.45
CA PRO A 167 -14.07 26.39 -0.69
C PRO A 167 -13.06 27.17 0.17
N GLY A 168 -12.20 26.44 0.89
CA GLY A 168 -11.18 27.03 1.77
C GLY A 168 -11.68 27.45 3.16
N ALA A 169 -12.90 27.08 3.53
CA ALA A 169 -13.38 27.28 4.89
C ALA A 169 -12.45 26.62 5.93
N PRO A 170 -12.25 27.24 7.11
CA PRO A 170 -11.46 26.63 8.17
C PRO A 170 -12.10 25.31 8.64
N PRO A 171 -11.29 24.32 9.05
CA PRO A 171 -11.81 23.10 9.64
C PRO A 171 -12.48 23.45 10.98
N THR A 172 -13.73 23.03 11.16
CA THR A 172 -14.49 23.12 12.40
C THR A 172 -15.39 21.90 12.53
N SER A 173 -15.64 21.46 13.76
CA SER A 173 -16.61 20.42 14.08
C SER A 173 -18.04 20.95 14.11
N ALA A 174 -18.28 22.25 13.93
CA ALA A 174 -19.63 22.82 13.94
C ALA A 174 -20.53 22.22 12.83
N PRO A 175 -21.83 22.02 13.10
CA PRO A 175 -22.78 21.56 12.08
C PRO A 175 -22.82 22.49 10.86
N SER A 176 -22.83 21.91 9.66
CA SER A 176 -23.05 22.67 8.42
C SER A 176 -24.50 22.54 7.92
N LEU A 177 -24.82 23.19 6.80
CA LEU A 177 -26.11 23.00 6.12
C LEU A 177 -26.43 21.54 5.78
N GLY A 178 -25.40 20.70 5.60
CA GLY A 178 -25.57 19.26 5.34
C GLY A 178 -26.26 18.52 6.50
N ALA A 179 -26.18 19.04 7.74
CA ALA A 179 -26.79 18.44 8.92
C ALA A 179 -28.31 18.31 8.78
N ILE A 180 -28.97 19.26 8.13
CA ILE A 180 -30.45 19.30 8.02
C ILE A 180 -30.96 18.06 7.27
N SER A 181 -30.31 17.72 6.15
CA SER A 181 -30.69 16.56 5.34
C SER A 181 -30.47 15.24 6.08
N ILE A 182 -29.34 15.11 6.80
CA ILE A 182 -29.02 13.93 7.60
C ILE A 182 -30.01 13.77 8.76
N LEU A 183 -30.23 14.83 9.53
CA LEU A 183 -31.14 14.84 10.68
C LEU A 183 -32.57 14.50 10.26
N THR A 184 -33.06 15.08 9.15
CA THR A 184 -34.41 14.80 8.64
C THR A 184 -34.56 13.32 8.29
N ARG A 185 -33.57 12.72 7.62
CA ARG A 185 -33.60 11.28 7.28
C ARG A 185 -33.62 10.42 8.52
N LEU A 186 -32.69 10.64 9.48
CA LEU A 186 -32.61 9.85 10.71
C LEU A 186 -33.91 9.94 11.53
N THR A 187 -34.51 11.13 11.60
CA THR A 187 -35.79 11.33 12.31
C THR A 187 -36.93 10.57 11.62
N VAL A 188 -36.97 10.55 10.29
CA VAL A 188 -37.96 9.77 9.54
C VAL A 188 -37.72 8.26 9.73
N GLU A 189 -36.46 7.83 9.75
CA GLU A 189 -36.09 6.43 10.00
C GLU A 189 -36.59 5.96 11.37
N ASP A 190 -36.34 6.72 12.44
CA ASP A 190 -36.83 6.42 13.80
C ASP A 190 -38.36 6.34 13.87
N LEU A 191 -39.04 7.20 13.10
CA LEU A 191 -40.50 7.23 13.03
C LEU A 191 -41.06 6.00 12.29
N VAL A 192 -40.41 5.60 11.19
CA VAL A 192 -40.84 4.48 10.35
C VAL A 192 -40.51 3.13 10.99
N SER A 193 -39.34 3.02 11.62
CA SER A 193 -38.91 1.80 12.33
C SER A 193 -39.70 1.59 13.63
N GLY A 194 -40.21 2.67 14.22
CA GLY A 194 -40.85 2.66 15.54
C GLY A 194 -39.86 2.46 16.69
N THR A 195 -38.54 2.52 16.43
CA THR A 195 -37.52 2.39 17.49
C THR A 195 -37.41 3.66 18.32
N GLY A 196 -37.76 4.81 17.74
CA GLY A 196 -37.53 6.12 18.34
C GLY A 196 -36.02 6.43 18.51
N PRO A 197 -35.69 7.64 18.99
CA PRO A 197 -34.31 8.03 19.21
C PRO A 197 -33.67 7.18 20.30
N ALA A 198 -32.39 6.85 20.11
CA ALA A 198 -31.60 6.10 21.08
C ALA A 198 -31.62 6.78 22.46
N GLN A 199 -31.86 5.99 23.51
CA GLN A 199 -31.83 6.46 24.90
C GLN A 199 -30.38 6.64 25.34
N VAL A 200 -30.11 7.77 26.01
CA VAL A 200 -28.77 8.12 26.49
C VAL A 200 -28.80 8.23 28.01
N THR A 201 -27.97 7.43 28.67
CA THR A 201 -27.81 7.41 30.13
C THR A 201 -26.58 8.20 30.58
N ASN A 202 -25.59 8.36 29.70
CA ASN A 202 -24.38 9.13 29.91
C ASN A 202 -24.11 10.08 28.72
N PRO A 203 -24.74 11.28 28.72
CA PRO A 203 -24.61 12.25 27.63
C PRO A 203 -23.17 12.61 27.25
N THR A 204 -22.30 12.76 28.26
CA THR A 204 -20.89 13.10 28.04
C THR A 204 -20.14 11.97 27.35
N ALA A 205 -20.35 10.72 27.79
CA ALA A 205 -19.72 9.57 27.14
C ALA A 205 -20.20 9.40 25.69
N VAL A 206 -21.50 9.57 25.43
CA VAL A 206 -22.05 9.46 24.07
C VAL A 206 -21.51 10.53 23.14
N VAL A 207 -21.49 11.80 23.55
CA VAL A 207 -20.92 12.87 22.71
C VAL A 207 -19.44 12.62 22.45
N THR A 208 -18.66 12.32 23.48
CA THR A 208 -17.22 12.03 23.33
C THR A 208 -16.97 10.80 22.46
N GLY A 209 -17.74 9.74 22.63
CA GLY A 209 -17.64 8.52 21.82
C GLY A 209 -17.95 8.76 20.35
N LEU A 210 -19.01 9.52 20.04
CA LEU A 210 -19.34 9.90 18.66
C LEU A 210 -18.27 10.81 18.04
N PHE A 211 -17.69 11.72 18.81
CA PHE A 211 -16.51 12.50 18.38
C PHE A 211 -15.33 11.60 18.04
N ASN A 212 -15.05 10.61 18.89
CA ASN A 212 -14.00 9.64 18.64
C ASN A 212 -14.32 8.83 17.38
N GLU A 213 -15.53 8.30 17.21
CA GLU A 213 -15.89 7.47 16.04
C GLU A 213 -15.84 8.26 14.72
N VAL A 214 -16.34 9.50 14.72
CA VAL A 214 -16.50 10.33 13.51
C VAL A 214 -15.27 11.19 13.22
N LEU A 215 -14.66 11.81 14.23
CA LEU A 215 -13.55 12.77 14.08
C LEU A 215 -12.21 12.25 14.61
N ARG A 216 -12.20 11.10 15.29
CA ARG A 216 -10.99 10.47 15.86
C ARG A 216 -10.21 11.37 16.82
N THR A 217 -10.93 12.22 17.52
CA THR A 217 -10.40 13.09 18.56
C THR A 217 -11.43 13.26 19.64
N ASN A 218 -10.97 13.48 20.87
CA ASN A 218 -11.86 13.96 21.92
C ASN A 218 -12.32 15.40 21.59
N PRO A 219 -13.56 15.77 21.93
CA PRO A 219 -14.02 17.14 21.81
C PRO A 219 -13.24 18.04 22.77
N THR A 220 -12.97 19.27 22.36
CA THR A 220 -12.61 20.35 23.29
C THR A 220 -13.76 20.64 24.26
N SER A 221 -13.48 21.35 25.35
CA SER A 221 -14.53 21.72 26.32
C SER A 221 -15.70 22.48 25.69
N ASP A 222 -15.43 23.38 24.75
CA ASP A 222 -16.46 24.18 24.08
C ASP A 222 -17.27 23.35 23.07
N GLU A 223 -16.60 22.46 22.32
CA GLU A 223 -17.27 21.52 21.42
C GLU A 223 -18.17 20.57 22.21
N LEU A 224 -17.69 20.04 23.33
CA LEU A 224 -18.47 19.16 24.19
C LEU A 224 -19.74 19.86 24.70
N GLN A 225 -19.63 21.08 25.21
CA GLN A 225 -20.81 21.85 25.67
C GLN A 225 -21.79 22.13 24.53
N THR A 226 -21.28 22.47 23.35
CA THR A 226 -22.10 22.72 22.15
C THR A 226 -22.88 21.47 21.76
N TYR A 227 -22.21 20.31 21.70
CA TYR A 227 -22.83 19.06 21.31
C TYR A 227 -23.71 18.43 22.38
N LEU A 228 -23.47 18.70 23.67
CA LEU A 228 -24.44 18.39 24.73
C LEU A 228 -25.73 19.21 24.56
N GLY A 229 -25.62 20.48 24.14
CA GLY A 229 -26.77 21.30 23.76
C GLY A 229 -27.55 20.71 22.59
N ILE A 230 -26.84 20.28 21.54
CA ILE A 230 -27.45 19.61 20.37
C ILE A 230 -28.13 18.31 20.79
N LEU A 231 -27.45 17.46 21.56
CA LEU A 231 -27.99 16.20 22.07
C LEU A 231 -29.31 16.41 22.82
N ASN A 232 -29.39 17.44 23.66
CA ASN A 232 -30.61 17.77 24.40
C ASN A 232 -31.78 18.23 23.50
N LEU A 233 -31.49 18.84 22.36
CA LEU A 233 -32.50 19.39 21.45
C LEU A 233 -33.01 18.37 20.44
N THR A 234 -32.10 17.57 19.87
CA THR A 234 -32.37 16.73 18.69
C THR A 234 -31.92 15.28 18.87
N GLY A 235 -31.49 14.91 20.09
CA GLY A 235 -31.04 13.56 20.40
C GLY A 235 -29.74 13.20 19.68
N VAL A 236 -29.43 11.90 19.69
CA VAL A 236 -28.23 11.33 19.07
C VAL A 236 -28.18 11.65 17.57
N ASN A 237 -29.34 11.65 16.89
CA ASN A 237 -29.46 12.00 15.47
C ASN A 237 -28.87 13.38 15.15
N GLY A 238 -29.08 14.36 16.04
CA GLY A 238 -28.52 15.70 15.88
C GLY A 238 -27.02 15.76 16.01
N VAL A 239 -26.46 15.01 16.97
CA VAL A 239 -25.01 14.92 17.18
C VAL A 239 -24.35 14.27 15.97
N VAL A 240 -24.88 13.14 15.51
CA VAL A 240 -24.40 12.43 14.31
C VAL A 240 -24.48 13.34 13.08
N ALA A 241 -25.63 13.97 12.84
CA ALA A 241 -25.82 14.89 11.70
C ALA A 241 -24.86 16.09 11.75
N GLY A 242 -24.62 16.64 12.94
CA GLY A 242 -23.69 17.74 13.14
C GLY A 242 -22.25 17.34 12.77
N LEU A 243 -21.74 16.28 13.40
CA LEU A 243 -20.36 15.84 13.21
C LEU A 243 -20.08 15.42 11.77
N TYR A 244 -20.96 14.62 11.18
CA TYR A 244 -20.81 14.06 9.83
C TYR A 244 -20.95 15.11 8.71
N SER A 245 -21.59 16.24 9.00
CA SER A 245 -21.69 17.35 8.06
C SER A 245 -20.61 18.41 8.25
N SER A 246 -19.81 18.32 9.31
CA SER A 246 -18.83 19.35 9.67
C SER A 246 -17.71 19.48 8.63
N THR A 247 -17.13 20.68 8.50
CA THR A 247 -16.01 20.89 7.56
C THR A 247 -14.76 20.11 7.98
N LEU A 248 -14.53 19.95 9.28
CA LEU A 248 -13.41 19.17 9.81
C LEU A 248 -13.50 17.71 9.36
N PHE A 249 -14.67 17.09 9.49
CA PHE A 249 -14.92 15.74 8.99
C PHE A 249 -14.60 15.64 7.49
N ARG A 250 -15.21 16.51 6.67
CA ARG A 250 -15.06 16.47 5.20
C ARG A 250 -13.65 16.73 4.71
N GLN A 251 -12.91 17.64 5.33
CA GLN A 251 -11.50 17.86 4.99
C GLN A 251 -10.65 16.64 5.32
N THR A 252 -10.96 15.97 6.43
CA THR A 252 -10.22 14.80 6.87
C THR A 252 -10.53 13.59 5.99
N GLU A 253 -11.80 13.39 5.62
CA GLU A 253 -12.27 12.45 4.60
C GLU A 253 -11.51 12.64 3.28
N VAL A 254 -11.49 13.85 2.72
CA VAL A 254 -10.77 14.16 1.47
C VAL A 254 -9.30 13.81 1.59
N ASN A 255 -8.60 14.28 2.63
CA ASN A 255 -7.18 13.99 2.80
C ASN A 255 -6.92 12.48 2.91
N ASN A 256 -7.74 11.75 3.66
CA ASN A 256 -7.61 10.30 3.79
C ASN A 256 -7.82 9.60 2.45
N TYR A 257 -8.76 10.04 1.62
CA TYR A 257 -8.95 9.51 0.28
C TYR A 257 -7.74 9.73 -0.62
N TYR A 258 -7.15 10.92 -0.62
CA TYR A 258 -5.91 11.16 -1.38
C TYR A 258 -4.74 10.32 -0.85
N LEU A 259 -4.61 10.17 0.47
CA LEU A 259 -3.56 9.36 1.09
C LEU A 259 -3.71 7.88 0.72
N GLN A 260 -4.92 7.34 0.82
CA GLN A 260 -5.18 5.93 0.52
C GLN A 260 -5.07 5.62 -0.97
N LEU A 261 -5.62 6.48 -1.82
CA LEU A 261 -5.77 6.18 -3.25
C LEU A 261 -4.56 6.61 -4.07
N LEU A 262 -3.84 7.65 -3.65
CA LEU A 262 -2.71 8.24 -4.40
C LEU A 262 -1.41 8.32 -3.59
N ASN A 263 -1.39 7.85 -2.34
CA ASN A 263 -0.22 7.89 -1.45
C ASN A 263 0.37 9.31 -1.28
N ARG A 264 -0.50 10.33 -1.22
CA ARG A 264 -0.13 11.72 -0.97
C ARG A 264 -1.27 12.47 -0.29
N THR A 265 -0.98 13.62 0.31
CA THR A 265 -2.04 14.52 0.75
C THR A 265 -2.73 15.20 -0.44
N ALA A 266 -3.96 15.66 -0.23
CA ALA A 266 -4.63 16.53 -1.18
C ALA A 266 -3.87 17.87 -1.26
N THR A 267 -3.77 18.45 -2.45
CA THR A 267 -3.33 19.84 -2.59
C THR A 267 -4.37 20.77 -1.95
N ALA A 268 -3.99 22.01 -1.61
CA ALA A 268 -4.92 22.96 -1.00
C ALA A 268 -6.18 23.21 -1.88
N GLN A 269 -6.02 23.20 -3.21
CA GLN A 269 -7.13 23.34 -4.15
C GLN A 269 -8.02 22.09 -4.17
N GLU A 270 -7.44 20.90 -4.25
CA GLU A 270 -8.18 19.64 -4.18
C GLU A 270 -8.95 19.54 -2.85
N LEU A 271 -8.31 19.87 -1.74
CA LEU A 271 -8.92 19.86 -0.41
C LEU A 271 -10.13 20.81 -0.37
N ALA A 272 -9.96 22.06 -0.80
CA ALA A 272 -11.02 23.07 -0.78
C ALA A 272 -12.24 22.66 -1.63
N TRP A 273 -12.03 22.27 -2.88
CA TRP A 273 -13.12 21.94 -3.80
C TRP A 273 -13.83 20.64 -3.44
N ASN A 274 -13.06 19.60 -3.09
CA ASN A 274 -13.65 18.30 -2.80
C ASN A 274 -14.38 18.29 -1.45
N THR A 275 -13.89 19.07 -0.47
CA THR A 275 -14.62 19.29 0.80
C THR A 275 -15.98 19.90 0.51
N SER A 276 -16.02 21.00 -0.26
CA SER A 276 -17.29 21.60 -0.66
C SER A 276 -18.18 20.63 -1.43
N ALA A 277 -17.63 19.87 -2.38
CA ALA A 277 -18.42 18.91 -3.16
C ALA A 277 -19.13 17.87 -2.27
N LEU A 278 -18.42 17.30 -1.29
CA LEU A 278 -19.00 16.35 -0.34
C LEU A 278 -20.03 17.02 0.57
N MET A 279 -19.77 18.25 1.03
CA MET A 279 -20.75 19.03 1.82
C MET A 279 -22.03 19.34 1.04
N TRP A 280 -21.94 19.60 -0.26
CA TRP A 280 -23.08 19.81 -1.15
C TRP A 280 -23.73 18.51 -1.62
N GLY A 281 -23.38 17.38 -1.00
CA GLY A 281 -24.06 16.10 -1.19
C GLY A 281 -23.54 15.26 -2.34
N MET A 282 -22.32 15.51 -2.83
CA MET A 282 -21.65 14.54 -3.71
C MET A 282 -21.58 13.19 -2.97
N PRO A 283 -22.13 12.10 -3.55
CA PRO A 283 -21.97 10.79 -2.96
C PRO A 283 -20.50 10.39 -2.92
N GLU A 284 -20.05 9.95 -1.76
CA GLU A 284 -18.67 9.53 -1.50
C GLU A 284 -18.14 8.48 -2.51
N PRO A 285 -18.90 7.44 -2.92
CA PRO A 285 -18.44 6.55 -4.01
C PRO A 285 -18.13 7.28 -5.32
N LEU A 286 -18.88 8.34 -5.66
CA LEU A 286 -18.60 9.15 -6.85
C LEU A 286 -17.34 10.00 -6.68
N PHE A 287 -17.09 10.50 -5.47
CA PHE A 287 -15.84 11.17 -5.15
C PHE A 287 -14.65 10.21 -5.29
N VAL A 288 -14.74 8.99 -4.73
CA VAL A 288 -13.74 7.93 -4.91
C VAL A 288 -13.52 7.63 -6.39
N ALA A 289 -14.59 7.45 -7.16
CA ALA A 289 -14.51 7.22 -8.60
C ALA A 289 -13.79 8.34 -9.35
N SER A 290 -13.92 9.59 -8.90
CA SER A 290 -13.22 10.73 -9.51
C SER A 290 -11.69 10.65 -9.32
N ILE A 291 -11.23 10.15 -8.17
CA ILE A 291 -9.80 9.99 -7.87
C ILE A 291 -9.26 8.76 -8.60
N VAL A 292 -9.89 7.59 -8.44
CA VAL A 292 -9.39 6.34 -9.06
C VAL A 292 -9.64 6.28 -10.57
N GLY A 293 -10.51 7.13 -11.10
CA GLY A 293 -10.70 7.37 -12.53
C GLY A 293 -9.68 8.33 -13.15
N SER A 294 -8.77 8.90 -12.34
CA SER A 294 -7.78 9.88 -12.80
C SER A 294 -6.58 9.24 -13.51
N GLN A 295 -5.90 10.04 -14.33
CA GLN A 295 -4.64 9.63 -14.95
C GLN A 295 -3.54 9.38 -13.90
N SER A 296 -3.55 10.11 -12.78
CA SER A 296 -2.59 9.91 -11.68
C SER A 296 -2.73 8.53 -11.05
N PHE A 297 -3.96 8.06 -10.82
CA PHE A 297 -4.21 6.71 -10.29
C PHE A 297 -3.80 5.62 -11.29
N TYR A 298 -4.13 5.81 -12.58
CA TYR A 298 -3.68 4.88 -13.63
C TYR A 298 -2.15 4.82 -13.71
N ASN A 299 -1.47 5.96 -13.74
CA ASN A 299 -0.01 6.01 -13.79
C ASN A 299 0.63 5.40 -12.53
N ALA A 300 -0.01 5.54 -11.38
CA ALA A 300 0.45 4.94 -10.12
C ALA A 300 0.32 3.41 -10.08
N SER A 301 -0.49 2.80 -10.97
CA SER A 301 -0.69 1.34 -11.00
C SER A 301 0.54 0.53 -11.44
N ALA A 302 1.56 1.17 -11.99
CA ALA A 302 2.84 0.52 -12.28
C ALA A 302 3.94 1.60 -12.37
N ALA A 303 4.22 2.22 -11.23
CA ALA A 303 5.20 3.29 -11.10
C ALA A 303 6.53 2.79 -10.54
N GLY A 304 7.57 3.63 -10.59
CA GLY A 304 8.83 3.39 -9.88
C GLY A 304 9.73 2.29 -10.42
N GLY A 305 9.31 1.53 -11.45
CA GLY A 305 10.12 0.47 -12.06
C GLY A 305 11.16 0.92 -13.10
N GLY A 306 11.21 2.21 -13.44
CA GLY A 306 12.13 2.75 -14.44
C GLY A 306 11.80 2.33 -15.88
N ALA A 307 12.83 2.32 -16.74
CA ALA A 307 12.65 2.07 -18.17
C ALA A 307 12.21 0.62 -18.46
N LEU A 308 12.74 -0.34 -17.71
CA LEU A 308 12.49 -1.78 -17.89
C LEU A 308 11.38 -2.33 -17.01
N GLY A 309 10.97 -1.60 -15.96
CA GLY A 309 9.86 -2.02 -15.12
C GLY A 309 8.53 -2.01 -15.88
N PRO A 310 7.57 -2.82 -15.42
CA PRO A 310 6.17 -2.78 -15.84
C PRO A 310 5.64 -1.37 -16.03
N LYS A 311 4.88 -1.19 -17.11
CA LYS A 311 4.19 0.06 -17.43
C LYS A 311 2.72 -0.06 -17.06
N PRO A 312 2.05 1.07 -16.78
CA PRO A 312 0.61 1.05 -16.54
C PRO A 312 -0.15 0.43 -17.71
N THR A 313 -1.01 -0.54 -17.40
CA THR A 313 -1.90 -1.22 -18.35
C THR A 313 -3.32 -1.29 -17.78
N SER A 314 -4.29 -1.75 -18.57
CA SER A 314 -5.62 -2.07 -18.05
C SER A 314 -5.60 -3.18 -16.99
N ILE A 315 -4.62 -4.08 -17.03
CA ILE A 315 -4.46 -5.16 -16.03
C ILE A 315 -4.04 -4.54 -14.70
N SER A 316 -2.89 -3.84 -14.68
CA SER A 316 -2.36 -3.20 -13.47
C SER A 316 -3.35 -2.19 -12.88
N TYR A 317 -4.07 -1.44 -13.72
CA TYR A 317 -5.12 -0.53 -13.27
C TYR A 317 -6.25 -1.26 -12.52
N VAL A 318 -6.77 -2.35 -13.09
CA VAL A 318 -7.84 -3.13 -12.45
C VAL A 318 -7.33 -3.78 -11.18
N ASP A 319 -6.12 -4.34 -11.18
CA ASP A 319 -5.50 -4.88 -9.96
C ASP A 319 -5.36 -3.81 -8.89
N ASN A 320 -4.98 -2.58 -9.27
CA ASN A 320 -4.92 -1.45 -8.35
C ASN A 320 -6.29 -1.08 -7.77
N LEU A 321 -7.36 -1.14 -8.57
CA LEU A 321 -8.73 -0.90 -8.09
C LEU A 321 -9.13 -1.92 -7.03
N TYR A 322 -8.95 -3.21 -7.28
CA TYR A 322 -9.26 -4.27 -6.31
C TYR A 322 -8.42 -4.14 -5.05
N ARG A 323 -7.09 -3.99 -5.21
CA ARG A 323 -6.15 -3.81 -4.11
C ARG A 323 -6.54 -2.64 -3.22
N THR A 324 -6.80 -1.49 -3.82
CA THR A 324 -6.99 -0.24 -3.08
C THR A 324 -8.39 -0.09 -2.51
N LEU A 325 -9.42 -0.51 -3.26
CA LEU A 325 -10.82 -0.28 -2.88
C LEU A 325 -11.44 -1.44 -2.11
N LEU A 326 -10.99 -2.67 -2.34
CA LEU A 326 -11.52 -3.87 -1.70
C LEU A 326 -10.52 -4.53 -0.75
N GLY A 327 -9.23 -4.16 -0.81
CA GLY A 327 -8.19 -4.81 0.00
C GLY A 327 -7.89 -6.24 -0.43
N THR A 328 -8.39 -6.68 -1.59
CA THR A 328 -8.25 -8.07 -2.08
C THR A 328 -7.53 -8.11 -3.44
N PRO A 329 -7.03 -9.28 -3.86
CA PRO A 329 -6.59 -9.49 -5.23
C PRO A 329 -7.76 -9.37 -6.19
N ALA A 330 -7.48 -9.09 -7.46
CA ALA A 330 -8.52 -9.00 -8.47
C ALA A 330 -9.22 -10.34 -8.70
N ASN A 331 -10.55 -10.34 -8.72
CA ASN A 331 -11.31 -11.52 -9.11
C ASN A 331 -11.05 -11.80 -10.61
N PRO A 332 -10.48 -12.94 -11.01
CA PRO A 332 -10.05 -13.15 -12.39
C PRO A 332 -11.18 -13.03 -13.43
N ALA A 333 -12.39 -13.47 -13.09
CA ALA A 333 -13.53 -13.43 -14.00
C ALA A 333 -14.07 -12.01 -14.18
N ALA A 334 -14.26 -11.28 -13.08
CA ALA A 334 -14.75 -9.90 -13.13
C ALA A 334 -13.69 -8.93 -13.69
N ALA A 335 -12.42 -9.13 -13.34
CA ALA A 335 -11.31 -8.34 -13.85
C ALA A 335 -11.17 -8.46 -15.38
N ALA A 336 -11.29 -9.67 -15.93
CA ALA A 336 -11.22 -9.90 -17.37
C ALA A 336 -12.23 -9.04 -18.17
N ALA A 337 -13.43 -8.84 -17.63
CA ALA A 337 -14.45 -7.99 -18.25
C ALA A 337 -14.05 -6.51 -18.26
N TYR A 338 -13.56 -5.97 -17.14
CA TYR A 338 -13.06 -4.59 -17.06
C TYR A 338 -11.86 -4.37 -17.99
N ILE A 339 -10.89 -5.30 -17.97
CA ILE A 339 -9.70 -5.26 -18.82
C ILE A 339 -10.11 -5.22 -20.31
N GLN A 340 -11.07 -6.07 -20.71
CA GLN A 340 -11.57 -6.08 -22.09
C GLN A 340 -12.22 -4.74 -22.48
N GLN A 341 -13.04 -4.16 -21.60
CA GLN A 341 -13.72 -2.89 -21.88
C GLN A 341 -12.73 -1.71 -21.95
N LEU A 342 -11.76 -1.65 -21.05
CA LEU A 342 -10.70 -0.64 -21.06
C LEU A 342 -9.85 -0.74 -22.33
N ASN A 343 -9.45 -1.96 -22.72
CA ASN A 343 -8.75 -2.19 -23.99
C ASN A 343 -9.59 -1.81 -25.22
N ALA A 344 -10.92 -1.82 -25.10
CA ALA A 344 -11.85 -1.36 -26.12
C ALA A 344 -12.11 0.16 -26.09
N GLY A 345 -11.44 0.91 -25.21
CA GLY A 345 -11.51 2.37 -25.12
C GLY A 345 -12.51 2.91 -24.10
N LEU A 346 -12.98 2.10 -23.15
CA LEU A 346 -13.78 2.61 -22.02
C LEU A 346 -12.96 3.67 -21.24
N PRO A 347 -13.50 4.88 -21.02
CA PRO A 347 -12.79 5.89 -20.21
C PRO A 347 -12.56 5.40 -18.77
N LEU A 348 -11.39 5.71 -18.20
CA LEU A 348 -11.01 5.36 -16.83
C LEU A 348 -12.07 5.80 -15.80
N ALA A 349 -12.57 7.04 -15.93
CA ALA A 349 -13.62 7.55 -15.06
C ALA A 349 -14.92 6.73 -15.11
N LEU A 350 -15.28 6.18 -16.27
CA LEU A 350 -16.47 5.34 -16.41
C LEU A 350 -16.22 3.92 -15.84
N ALA A 351 -15.02 3.37 -16.02
CA ALA A 351 -14.62 2.10 -15.40
C ALA A 351 -14.63 2.20 -13.86
N ALA A 352 -14.03 3.26 -13.32
CA ALA A 352 -14.05 3.58 -11.89
C ALA A 352 -15.49 3.71 -11.36
N TRP A 353 -16.34 4.45 -12.07
CA TRP A 353 -17.75 4.60 -11.72
C TRP A 353 -18.51 3.26 -11.71
N GLN A 354 -18.30 2.41 -12.72
CA GLN A 354 -18.87 1.07 -12.75
C GLN A 354 -18.38 0.22 -11.57
N PHE A 355 -17.11 0.35 -11.18
CA PHE A 355 -16.51 -0.41 -10.08
C PHE A 355 -17.13 -0.05 -8.72
N VAL A 356 -17.18 1.24 -8.38
CA VAL A 356 -17.73 1.71 -7.09
C VAL A 356 -19.25 1.55 -6.96
N THR A 357 -19.93 1.21 -8.06
CA THR A 357 -21.37 0.94 -8.05
C THR A 357 -21.70 -0.55 -7.96
N THR A 358 -20.68 -1.44 -7.97
CA THR A 358 -20.87 -2.88 -7.79
C THR A 358 -21.37 -3.23 -6.39
N GLU A 359 -22.08 -4.37 -6.30
CA GLU A 359 -22.47 -4.96 -5.02
C GLU A 359 -21.25 -5.32 -4.16
N THR A 360 -20.21 -5.91 -4.72
CA THR A 360 -18.97 -6.25 -4.01
C THR A 360 -18.35 -5.03 -3.31
N TYR A 361 -18.25 -3.90 -4.02
CA TYR A 361 -17.74 -2.66 -3.43
C TYR A 361 -18.65 -2.16 -2.29
N ARG A 362 -19.97 -2.15 -2.52
CA ARG A 362 -20.92 -1.69 -1.50
C ARG A 362 -20.90 -2.57 -0.25
N GLN A 363 -20.87 -3.90 -0.41
CA GLN A 363 -20.78 -4.83 0.72
C GLN A 363 -19.49 -4.59 1.52
N ALA A 364 -18.35 -4.50 0.85
CA ALA A 364 -17.07 -4.23 1.50
C ALA A 364 -17.08 -2.91 2.29
N LYS A 365 -17.71 -1.86 1.75
CA LYS A 365 -17.84 -0.57 2.42
C LYS A 365 -18.79 -0.59 3.62
N VAL A 366 -19.88 -1.35 3.53
CA VAL A 366 -20.77 -1.54 4.69
C VAL A 366 -20.07 -2.36 5.77
N GLU A 367 -19.39 -3.44 5.42
CA GLU A 367 -18.62 -4.26 6.36
C GLU A 367 -17.53 -3.45 7.09
N GLN A 368 -16.84 -2.55 6.37
CA GLN A 368 -15.92 -1.57 6.95
C GLN A 368 -16.58 -0.71 8.04
N ILE A 369 -17.76 -0.17 7.76
CA ILE A 369 -18.50 0.64 8.73
C ILE A 369 -18.83 -0.17 9.99
N TYR A 370 -19.33 -1.40 9.83
CA TYR A 370 -19.62 -2.25 10.99
C TYR A 370 -18.36 -2.49 11.83
N SER A 371 -17.23 -2.82 11.19
CA SER A 371 -15.98 -3.08 11.91
C SER A 371 -15.46 -1.84 12.65
N VAL A 372 -15.69 -0.63 12.15
CA VAL A 372 -15.33 0.62 12.88
C VAL A 372 -16.04 0.71 14.21
N LEU A 373 -17.28 0.24 14.24
CA LEU A 373 -18.15 0.28 15.41
C LEU A 373 -17.98 -0.97 16.29
N ASP A 374 -16.90 -1.77 16.13
CA ASP A 374 -16.72 -3.09 16.77
C ASP A 374 -17.87 -4.08 16.51
N GLN A 375 -18.55 -3.92 15.39
CA GLN A 375 -19.67 -4.77 15.05
C GLN A 375 -19.29 -5.68 13.88
N THR A 376 -19.88 -6.86 13.86
CA THR A 376 -19.79 -7.78 12.73
C THR A 376 -21.12 -7.76 12.00
N ALA A 377 -21.09 -7.38 10.72
CA ALA A 377 -22.28 -7.44 9.88
C ALA A 377 -22.63 -8.90 9.56
N THR A 378 -23.88 -9.29 9.70
CA THR A 378 -24.38 -10.53 9.11
C THR A 378 -24.55 -10.37 7.60
N GLN A 379 -24.48 -11.46 6.84
CA GLN A 379 -24.72 -11.40 5.39
C GLN A 379 -26.10 -10.80 5.05
N ALA A 380 -27.12 -11.09 5.85
CA ALA A 380 -28.46 -10.51 5.65
C ALA A 380 -28.47 -8.98 5.83
N GLN A 381 -27.69 -8.44 6.77
CA GLN A 381 -27.54 -6.99 6.94
C GLN A 381 -26.79 -6.37 5.76
N LEU A 382 -25.73 -7.02 5.26
CA LEU A 382 -25.00 -6.57 4.07
C LEU A 382 -25.92 -6.54 2.84
N ASP A 383 -26.64 -7.64 2.57
CA ASP A 383 -27.56 -7.75 1.45
C ASP A 383 -28.68 -6.71 1.54
N ALA A 384 -29.26 -6.50 2.73
CA ALA A 384 -30.30 -5.50 2.94
C ALA A 384 -29.78 -4.07 2.73
N ALA A 385 -28.56 -3.76 3.18
CA ALA A 385 -27.93 -2.46 2.99
C ALA A 385 -27.65 -2.19 1.50
N VAL A 386 -27.21 -3.19 0.74
CA VAL A 386 -26.95 -3.07 -0.70
C VAL A 386 -28.24 -2.97 -1.52
N GLN A 387 -29.25 -3.80 -1.23
CA GLN A 387 -30.54 -3.79 -1.94
C GLN A 387 -31.26 -2.45 -1.75
N ASN A 388 -31.18 -1.89 -0.54
CA ASN A 388 -31.81 -0.61 -0.20
C ASN A 388 -30.84 0.57 -0.31
N TRP A 389 -29.69 0.42 -0.98
CA TRP A 389 -28.62 1.42 -1.01
C TRP A 389 -29.11 2.85 -1.24
N PHE A 390 -29.95 3.07 -2.25
CA PHE A 390 -30.49 4.40 -2.56
C PHE A 390 -31.42 4.93 -1.46
N TRP A 391 -32.34 4.08 -0.97
CA TRP A 391 -33.30 4.44 0.06
C TRP A 391 -32.64 4.70 1.41
N ASN A 392 -31.57 3.98 1.70
CA ASN A 392 -30.73 4.19 2.88
C ASN A 392 -29.84 5.43 2.74
N GLY A 393 -29.92 6.21 1.65
CA GLY A 393 -29.10 7.41 1.46
C GLY A 393 -27.65 7.13 1.05
N GLY A 394 -27.38 5.97 0.45
CA GLY A 394 -26.05 5.51 0.07
C GLY A 394 -25.16 5.22 1.27
N LEU A 395 -23.84 5.30 1.05
CA LEU A 395 -22.84 5.03 2.09
C LEU A 395 -23.02 5.93 3.31
N THR A 396 -23.11 7.25 3.07
CA THR A 396 -23.38 8.26 4.10
C THR A 396 -24.60 7.94 4.94
N GLY A 397 -25.71 7.58 4.29
CA GLY A 397 -26.93 7.33 5.04
C GLY A 397 -26.83 6.06 5.88
N ILE A 398 -26.29 4.97 5.34
CA ILE A 398 -26.03 3.74 6.10
C ILE A 398 -25.13 4.02 7.31
N ALA A 399 -24.04 4.76 7.13
CA ALA A 399 -23.10 5.03 8.20
C ALA A 399 -23.71 5.86 9.34
N THR A 400 -24.40 6.95 9.00
CA THR A 400 -25.08 7.79 9.99
C THR A 400 -26.24 7.07 10.68
N SER A 401 -26.96 6.18 9.99
CA SER A 401 -28.01 5.36 10.60
C SER A 401 -27.40 4.39 11.62
N LEU A 402 -26.29 3.73 11.29
CA LEU A 402 -25.58 2.83 12.21
C LEU A 402 -25.03 3.55 13.44
N LEU A 403 -24.42 4.72 13.26
CA LEU A 403 -23.95 5.59 14.33
C LEU A 403 -25.05 5.98 15.32
N ALA A 404 -26.26 6.23 14.82
CA ALA A 404 -27.40 6.67 15.60
C ALA A 404 -28.15 5.54 16.32
N THR A 405 -27.78 4.27 16.08
CA THR A 405 -28.50 3.14 16.68
C THR A 405 -28.33 3.07 18.20
N ALA A 406 -29.37 2.56 18.88
CA ALA A 406 -29.31 2.26 20.32
C ALA A 406 -28.21 1.23 20.67
N ALA A 407 -27.86 0.34 19.73
CA ALA A 407 -26.77 -0.61 19.90
C ALA A 407 -25.42 0.11 20.00
N ASN A 408 -25.13 1.04 19.06
CA ASN A 408 -23.90 1.84 19.10
C ASN A 408 -23.82 2.70 20.36
N VAL A 409 -24.92 3.38 20.72
CA VAL A 409 -25.00 4.20 21.94
C VAL A 409 -24.72 3.37 23.19
N SER A 410 -25.36 2.21 23.32
CA SER A 410 -25.15 1.31 24.47
C SER A 410 -23.70 0.83 24.55
N GLN A 411 -23.07 0.61 23.40
CA GLN A 411 -21.69 0.18 23.32
C GLN A 411 -20.70 1.28 23.71
N ILE A 412 -20.91 2.52 23.25
CA ILE A 412 -20.13 3.69 23.69
C ILE A 412 -20.24 3.86 25.21
N GLU A 413 -21.44 3.74 25.77
CA GLU A 413 -21.66 3.88 27.21
C GLU A 413 -21.03 2.73 28.01
N ALA A 414 -20.98 1.52 27.45
CA ALA A 414 -20.31 0.37 28.07
C ALA A 414 -18.78 0.50 28.02
N ASN A 415 -18.24 1.14 26.98
CA ASN A 415 -16.80 1.28 26.72
C ASN A 415 -16.41 2.74 26.43
N PRO A 416 -16.53 3.66 27.40
CA PRO A 416 -16.32 5.09 27.18
C PRO A 416 -14.89 5.46 26.78
N ASP A 417 -13.91 4.60 27.09
CA ASP A 417 -12.50 4.78 26.73
C ASP A 417 -12.18 4.32 25.28
N GLY A 418 -13.19 3.85 24.54
CA GLY A 418 -13.15 3.65 23.09
C GLY A 418 -12.75 2.25 22.62
N PHE A 419 -13.33 1.84 21.49
CA PHE A 419 -12.93 0.67 20.69
C PHE A 419 -11.92 1.01 19.58
N LEU A 420 -11.72 2.30 19.32
CA LEU A 420 -10.96 2.74 18.16
C LEU A 420 -9.48 2.42 18.32
N PRO A 421 -8.76 2.15 17.21
CA PRO A 421 -7.33 2.01 17.27
C PRO A 421 -6.72 3.25 17.92
N ASP A 422 -5.68 3.03 18.73
CA ASP A 422 -4.91 4.11 19.34
C ASP A 422 -4.53 5.14 18.25
N MET A 423 -5.05 6.36 18.39
CA MET A 423 -4.90 7.39 17.36
C MET A 423 -3.46 7.91 17.26
N THR A 424 -2.68 7.80 18.34
CA THR A 424 -1.24 8.03 18.30
C THR A 424 -0.59 6.96 17.44
N ALA A 425 -0.92 5.69 17.64
CA ALA A 425 -0.43 4.60 16.81
C ALA A 425 -0.88 4.74 15.34
N ALA A 426 -2.10 5.21 15.09
CA ALA A 426 -2.59 5.48 13.74
C ALA A 426 -1.80 6.59 13.04
N ALA A 427 -1.52 7.70 13.75
CA ALA A 427 -0.70 8.80 13.23
C ALA A 427 0.77 8.37 13.01
N GLN A 428 1.32 7.52 13.87
CA GLN A 428 2.65 6.93 13.70
C GLN A 428 2.69 5.98 12.50
N PHE A 429 1.66 5.16 12.33
CA PHE A 429 1.53 4.27 11.18
C PHE A 429 1.39 5.06 9.88
N GLN A 430 0.64 6.16 9.88
CA GLN A 430 0.59 7.15 8.80
C GLN A 430 1.99 7.66 8.43
N GLN A 431 2.75 8.08 9.43
CA GLN A 431 4.12 8.55 9.25
C GLN A 431 5.00 7.48 8.60
N ILE A 432 4.88 6.22 9.04
CA ILE A 432 5.60 5.08 8.46
C ILE A 432 5.24 4.89 6.99
N LEU A 433 3.95 4.87 6.64
CA LEU A 433 3.53 4.61 5.26
C LEU A 433 3.99 5.70 4.28
N LEU A 434 3.99 6.96 4.74
CA LEU A 434 4.45 8.11 3.94
C LEU A 434 5.96 8.26 3.90
N ALA A 435 6.71 7.65 4.83
CA ALA A 435 8.15 7.71 4.85
C ALA A 435 8.73 7.18 3.53
N ALA A 436 9.69 7.91 2.96
CA ALA A 436 10.38 7.47 1.76
C ALA A 436 11.18 6.19 2.04
N TYR A 437 11.30 5.31 1.06
CA TYR A 437 12.18 4.15 1.20
C TYR A 437 13.62 4.61 0.95
N THR A 438 14.32 5.06 1.99
CA THR A 438 15.70 5.56 1.95
C THR A 438 16.48 5.13 3.20
N SER A 439 17.81 5.29 3.18
CA SER A 439 18.70 5.04 4.33
C SER A 439 18.79 6.22 5.31
N ASN A 440 18.09 7.33 5.04
CA ASN A 440 18.07 8.51 5.89
C ASN A 440 17.34 8.22 7.22
N GLU A 441 17.55 9.06 8.23
CA GLU A 441 16.89 8.94 9.54
C GLU A 441 15.35 9.00 9.44
N ASP A 442 14.82 9.78 8.48
CA ASP A 442 13.40 9.88 8.15
C ASP A 442 12.92 8.81 7.15
N GLY A 443 13.80 7.87 6.78
CA GLY A 443 13.48 6.75 5.90
C GLY A 443 12.60 5.72 6.59
N PHE A 444 11.85 4.96 5.79
CA PHE A 444 10.87 3.96 6.24
C PHE A 444 11.39 3.03 7.33
N VAL A 445 12.55 2.40 7.12
CA VAL A 445 13.08 1.37 8.04
C VAL A 445 13.46 1.96 9.39
N LYS A 446 14.16 3.11 9.40
CA LYS A 446 14.58 3.78 10.63
C LYS A 446 13.39 4.37 11.38
N THR A 447 12.46 5.00 10.66
CA THR A 447 11.20 5.51 11.22
C THR A 447 10.39 4.39 11.88
N LEU A 448 10.26 3.23 11.23
CA LEU A 448 9.51 2.09 11.80
C LEU A 448 10.16 1.59 13.10
N ASN A 449 11.47 1.35 13.10
CA ASN A 449 12.17 0.89 14.31
C ASN A 449 12.11 1.91 15.44
N GLN A 450 12.29 3.19 15.13
CA GLN A 450 12.19 4.28 16.09
C GLN A 450 10.80 4.34 16.74
N LEU A 451 9.73 4.30 15.94
CA LEU A 451 8.36 4.40 16.44
C LEU A 451 7.88 3.14 17.17
N LEU A 452 8.41 1.97 16.80
CA LEU A 452 8.21 0.74 17.57
C LEU A 452 8.98 0.75 18.91
N GLY A 453 9.98 1.60 19.05
CA GLY A 453 10.81 1.70 20.25
C GLY A 453 11.80 0.55 20.40
N ASN A 454 12.24 -0.07 19.29
CA ASN A 454 12.87 -1.38 19.31
C ASN A 454 14.25 -1.44 18.65
N THR A 455 15.02 -2.43 19.10
CA THR A 455 16.31 -2.86 18.55
C THR A 455 16.30 -4.38 18.41
N ASP A 456 17.35 -4.96 17.85
CA ASP A 456 17.58 -6.41 17.83
C ASP A 456 17.68 -7.05 19.24
N THR A 457 17.81 -6.23 20.28
CA THR A 457 17.93 -6.63 21.69
C THR A 457 16.69 -6.30 22.52
N SER A 458 15.71 -5.59 21.95
CA SER A 458 14.42 -5.25 22.57
C SER A 458 13.32 -5.35 21.51
N THR A 459 12.61 -6.48 21.46
CA THR A 459 11.65 -6.81 20.38
C THR A 459 10.19 -6.71 20.84
N CYS A 460 9.31 -6.17 20.01
CA CYS A 460 7.86 -6.27 20.23
C CYS A 460 7.37 -7.72 20.09
N PRO A 461 6.28 -8.13 20.78
CA PRO A 461 5.46 -7.33 21.69
C PRO A 461 6.00 -7.27 23.14
N SER A 462 7.08 -7.99 23.46
CA SER A 462 7.52 -8.22 24.85
C SER A 462 8.57 -7.25 25.39
N GLY A 463 9.17 -6.41 24.54
CA GLY A 463 10.19 -5.45 24.93
C GLY A 463 9.66 -4.35 25.87
N PRO A 464 10.43 -3.89 26.87
CA PRO A 464 9.97 -2.89 27.84
C PRO A 464 9.71 -1.50 27.20
N THR A 465 10.29 -1.25 26.04
CA THR A 465 10.13 -0.01 25.25
C THR A 465 9.19 -0.18 24.05
N CYS A 466 8.59 -1.37 23.89
CA CYS A 466 7.76 -1.69 22.75
C CYS A 466 6.51 -0.81 22.72
N ASN A 467 6.29 -0.15 21.59
CA ASN A 467 5.02 0.47 21.26
C ASN A 467 4.00 -0.61 20.85
N THR A 468 3.37 -1.22 21.85
CA THR A 468 2.43 -2.33 21.66
C THR A 468 1.20 -1.93 20.85
N ALA A 469 0.75 -0.69 20.95
CA ALA A 469 -0.37 -0.16 20.17
C ALA A 469 -0.05 -0.13 18.67
N LEU A 470 1.11 0.41 18.29
CA LEU A 470 1.57 0.42 16.90
C LEU A 470 1.85 -1.00 16.38
N TYR A 471 2.47 -1.87 17.19
CA TYR A 471 2.71 -3.26 16.80
C TYR A 471 1.39 -4.01 16.57
N THR A 472 0.39 -3.81 17.42
CA THR A 472 -0.96 -4.40 17.25
C THR A 472 -1.60 -3.90 15.96
N LEU A 473 -1.51 -2.60 15.68
CA LEU A 473 -2.02 -2.01 14.44
C LEU A 473 -1.32 -2.57 13.18
N LEU A 474 -0.02 -2.83 13.24
CA LEU A 474 0.73 -3.44 12.13
C LEU A 474 0.34 -4.90 11.88
N THR A 475 0.12 -5.67 12.95
CA THR A 475 -0.05 -7.13 12.89
C THR A 475 -1.49 -7.60 12.74
N THR A 476 -2.43 -6.83 13.27
CA THR A 476 -3.86 -7.17 13.32
C THR A 476 -4.75 -6.05 12.79
N GLY A 477 -4.18 -4.90 12.44
CA GLY A 477 -4.95 -3.74 12.02
C GLY A 477 -5.80 -4.00 10.79
N GLY A 478 -5.43 -4.89 9.86
CA GLY A 478 -6.34 -5.27 8.77
C GLY A 478 -7.70 -5.76 9.30
N GLN A 479 -7.67 -6.66 10.27
CA GLN A 479 -8.87 -7.23 10.89
C GLN A 479 -9.61 -6.23 11.77
N ILE A 480 -8.88 -5.48 12.62
CA ILE A 480 -9.48 -4.48 13.53
C ILE A 480 -10.15 -3.33 12.76
N ARG A 481 -9.70 -3.05 11.53
CA ARG A 481 -10.18 -1.93 10.71
C ARG A 481 -11.21 -2.34 9.65
N GLY A 482 -11.67 -3.59 9.63
CA GLY A 482 -12.70 -4.06 8.69
C GLY A 482 -12.25 -4.24 7.25
N LEU A 483 -10.93 -4.19 7.02
CA LEU A 483 -10.31 -4.42 5.72
C LEU A 483 -9.12 -5.34 5.89
N THR A 484 -9.36 -6.63 5.68
CA THR A 484 -8.26 -7.56 5.47
C THR A 484 -7.40 -7.02 4.33
N ASN A 485 -6.10 -6.81 4.57
CA ASN A 485 -5.16 -6.47 3.51
C ASN A 485 -4.75 -7.76 2.79
N GLY A 486 -5.73 -8.42 2.17
CA GLY A 486 -5.55 -9.65 1.40
C GLY A 486 -4.94 -9.42 0.02
N ALA A 487 -4.57 -8.18 -0.34
CA ALA A 487 -4.02 -7.85 -1.66
C ALA A 487 -2.66 -8.51 -1.96
N VAL A 488 -1.99 -9.08 -0.96
CA VAL A 488 -0.77 -9.86 -1.14
C VAL A 488 -1.14 -11.32 -1.37
N THR A 489 -0.83 -11.83 -2.57
CA THR A 489 -1.06 -13.24 -2.92
C THR A 489 0.28 -13.95 -3.04
N ILE A 490 0.54 -14.89 -2.12
CA ILE A 490 1.79 -15.65 -2.14
C ILE A 490 1.69 -16.77 -3.17
N THR A 491 2.50 -16.68 -4.23
CA THR A 491 2.59 -17.68 -5.29
C THR A 491 3.98 -18.28 -5.32
N TYR A 492 4.08 -19.59 -5.11
CA TYR A 492 5.32 -20.34 -5.25
C TYR A 492 5.51 -20.71 -6.73
N GLY A 493 6.70 -20.47 -7.27
CA GLY A 493 6.95 -20.73 -8.68
C GLY A 493 8.41 -20.59 -9.07
N THR A 494 8.61 -20.16 -10.31
CA THR A 494 9.92 -19.89 -10.89
C THR A 494 9.90 -18.54 -11.60
N ALA A 495 11.06 -17.91 -11.68
CA ALA A 495 11.25 -16.66 -12.42
C ALA A 495 12.46 -16.79 -13.34
N SER A 496 12.37 -16.20 -14.54
CA SER A 496 13.51 -16.11 -15.46
C SER A 496 14.57 -15.19 -14.87
N VAL A 497 15.78 -15.71 -14.67
CA VAL A 497 16.91 -14.95 -14.11
C VAL A 497 17.21 -13.70 -14.94
N ALA A 498 17.12 -13.81 -16.27
CA ALA A 498 17.35 -12.71 -17.20
C ALA A 498 16.30 -11.59 -17.14
N ASN A 499 15.09 -11.84 -16.61
CA ASN A 499 13.99 -10.87 -16.66
C ASN A 499 13.80 -10.11 -15.34
N LEU A 500 14.45 -10.57 -14.27
CA LEU A 500 14.29 -10.00 -12.94
C LEU A 500 14.97 -8.63 -12.80
N ILE A 501 14.27 -7.68 -12.20
CA ILE A 501 14.74 -6.32 -11.97
C ILE A 501 15.06 -6.16 -10.47
N PRO A 502 16.32 -5.91 -10.11
CA PRO A 502 16.70 -5.75 -8.72
C PRO A 502 16.18 -4.43 -8.16
N THR A 503 15.55 -4.51 -6.98
CA THR A 503 15.08 -3.32 -6.24
C THR A 503 16.18 -2.59 -5.47
N GLN A 504 17.39 -3.15 -5.40
CA GLN A 504 18.57 -2.52 -4.80
C GLN A 504 19.64 -2.22 -5.86
N ASN A 505 20.40 -1.15 -5.62
CA ASN A 505 21.55 -0.74 -6.43
C ASN A 505 22.87 -1.36 -5.96
N GLU A 506 22.86 -2.07 -4.83
CA GLU A 506 24.04 -2.68 -4.23
C GLU A 506 23.95 -4.21 -4.29
N ILE A 507 24.84 -4.85 -5.05
CA ILE A 507 25.00 -6.30 -5.09
C ILE A 507 26.46 -6.61 -4.78
N ASP A 508 26.73 -7.03 -3.54
CA ASP A 508 28.04 -7.48 -3.09
C ASP A 508 28.52 -8.70 -3.90
N LEU A 509 29.62 -8.52 -4.63
CA LEU A 509 30.26 -9.51 -5.49
C LEU A 509 30.72 -10.74 -4.70
N ALA A 510 31.28 -10.56 -3.49
CA ALA A 510 31.77 -11.67 -2.68
C ALA A 510 30.62 -12.54 -2.18
N LYS A 511 29.51 -11.92 -1.76
CA LYS A 511 28.29 -12.65 -1.37
C LYS A 511 27.57 -13.30 -2.54
N SER A 512 27.86 -12.87 -3.77
CA SER A 512 27.31 -13.44 -4.99
C SER A 512 28.14 -14.64 -5.47
N LEU A 513 29.44 -14.47 -5.70
CA LEU A 513 30.23 -15.46 -6.43
C LEU A 513 31.20 -16.28 -5.56
N LYS A 514 31.67 -15.78 -4.40
CA LYS A 514 32.76 -16.45 -3.68
C LYS A 514 32.45 -17.90 -3.33
N PHE A 515 31.27 -18.17 -2.77
CA PHE A 515 30.89 -19.52 -2.37
C PHE A 515 30.69 -20.42 -3.60
N THR A 516 30.00 -19.92 -4.62
CA THR A 516 29.74 -20.63 -5.87
C THR A 516 31.05 -20.98 -6.59
N LEU A 517 32.00 -20.04 -6.69
CA LEU A 517 33.31 -20.25 -7.33
C LEU A 517 34.26 -21.15 -6.52
N GLN A 518 33.85 -21.63 -5.35
CA GLN A 518 34.59 -22.58 -4.53
C GLN A 518 33.86 -23.93 -4.41
N ASP A 519 32.70 -24.09 -5.05
CA ASP A 519 31.89 -25.30 -5.05
C ASP A 519 31.63 -25.77 -6.50
N PRO A 520 32.36 -26.79 -6.99
CA PRO A 520 32.19 -27.28 -8.36
C PRO A 520 30.78 -27.83 -8.62
N ALA A 521 30.08 -28.35 -7.60
CA ALA A 521 28.73 -28.85 -7.76
C ALA A 521 27.72 -27.70 -7.97
N ALA A 522 27.90 -26.58 -7.27
CA ALA A 522 27.09 -25.38 -7.45
C ALA A 522 27.26 -24.79 -8.87
N ILE A 523 28.50 -24.64 -9.35
CA ILE A 523 28.78 -24.13 -10.70
C ILE A 523 28.17 -25.06 -11.76
N LYS A 524 28.37 -26.37 -11.60
CA LYS A 524 27.83 -27.36 -12.54
C LYS A 524 26.31 -27.28 -12.59
N LYS A 525 25.65 -27.18 -11.44
CA LYS A 525 24.18 -27.01 -11.36
C LYS A 525 23.71 -25.77 -12.11
N ASP A 526 24.40 -24.64 -11.94
CA ASP A 526 24.04 -23.39 -12.62
C ASP A 526 24.24 -23.48 -14.15
N PHE A 527 25.31 -24.15 -14.63
CA PHE A 527 25.51 -24.40 -16.06
C PHE A 527 24.53 -25.40 -16.66
N ASP A 528 24.24 -26.50 -15.97
CA ASP A 528 23.26 -27.52 -16.41
C ASP A 528 21.87 -26.90 -16.65
N GLY A 529 21.56 -25.83 -15.91
CA GLY A 529 20.39 -24.98 -16.13
C GLY A 529 19.08 -25.59 -15.61
N GLY A 530 17.97 -25.22 -16.25
CA GLY A 530 16.64 -25.56 -15.78
C GLY A 530 16.19 -24.67 -14.62
N VAL A 531 15.58 -25.27 -13.59
CA VAL A 531 15.09 -24.56 -12.41
C VAL A 531 16.09 -24.67 -11.27
N ILE A 532 16.81 -23.59 -11.02
CA ILE A 532 17.84 -23.49 -10.00
C ILE A 532 17.20 -23.15 -8.65
N THR A 533 17.50 -23.96 -7.63
CA THR A 533 17.27 -23.57 -6.23
C THR A 533 18.52 -22.83 -5.75
N PRO A 534 18.40 -21.57 -5.30
CA PRO A 534 19.56 -20.83 -4.82
C PRO A 534 20.26 -21.49 -3.63
N PHE A 535 21.50 -21.06 -3.39
CA PHE A 535 22.25 -21.46 -2.20
C PHE A 535 21.45 -21.20 -0.91
N GLY A 536 21.52 -22.15 0.04
CA GLY A 536 20.76 -22.12 1.29
C GLY A 536 19.33 -22.64 1.19
N ASP A 537 18.94 -23.22 0.05
CA ASP A 537 17.59 -23.76 -0.23
C ASP A 537 16.45 -22.75 -0.04
N ALA A 538 16.78 -21.45 -0.09
CA ALA A 538 15.85 -20.36 0.09
C ALA A 538 15.51 -19.71 -1.28
N PRO A 539 14.23 -19.66 -1.68
CA PRO A 539 13.82 -19.05 -2.95
C PRO A 539 14.05 -17.54 -2.96
N VAL A 540 14.12 -16.96 -4.17
CA VAL A 540 14.14 -15.51 -4.37
C VAL A 540 12.73 -14.96 -4.12
N ILE A 541 12.59 -13.91 -3.33
CA ILE A 541 11.29 -13.25 -3.16
C ILE A 541 11.12 -12.27 -4.31
N THR A 542 10.00 -12.38 -5.03
CA THR A 542 9.67 -11.52 -6.16
C THR A 542 8.34 -10.81 -5.96
N ALA A 543 8.06 -9.80 -6.79
CA ALA A 543 6.76 -9.14 -6.88
C ALA A 543 6.42 -8.81 -8.34
N ASP A 544 5.12 -8.56 -8.58
CA ASP A 544 4.56 -8.19 -9.87
C ASP A 544 4.83 -9.26 -10.94
N ASP A 545 4.39 -10.50 -10.64
CA ASP A 545 4.56 -11.69 -11.49
C ASP A 545 6.02 -12.01 -11.83
N GLY A 546 6.90 -11.88 -10.84
CA GLY A 546 8.32 -12.17 -11.01
C GLY A 546 9.09 -11.06 -11.72
N ALA A 547 8.56 -9.84 -11.80
CA ALA A 547 9.27 -8.71 -12.41
C ALA A 547 10.37 -8.16 -11.49
N TYR A 548 10.06 -7.93 -10.21
CA TYR A 548 10.98 -7.29 -9.27
C TYR A 548 11.54 -8.28 -8.26
N ILE A 549 12.83 -8.19 -7.95
CA ILE A 549 13.45 -8.92 -6.84
C ILE A 549 13.23 -8.12 -5.55
N VAL A 550 12.51 -8.67 -4.59
CA VAL A 550 12.23 -8.03 -3.29
C VAL A 550 13.28 -8.41 -2.25
N ASP A 551 13.69 -9.67 -2.25
CA ASP A 551 14.82 -10.20 -1.46
C ASP A 551 15.49 -11.37 -2.21
N GLY A 552 16.77 -11.60 -1.92
CA GLY A 552 17.56 -12.68 -2.53
C GLY A 552 18.43 -12.21 -3.70
N HIS A 553 18.79 -10.94 -3.77
CA HIS A 553 19.55 -10.41 -4.92
C HIS A 553 20.95 -11.00 -5.06
N HIS A 554 21.65 -11.35 -3.97
CA HIS A 554 22.95 -12.06 -4.06
C HIS A 554 22.78 -13.51 -4.54
N ARG A 555 21.69 -14.14 -4.12
CA ARG A 555 21.30 -15.49 -4.55
C ARG A 555 20.99 -15.49 -6.05
N TRP A 556 20.24 -14.50 -6.52
CA TRP A 556 19.96 -14.28 -7.93
C TRP A 556 21.21 -13.93 -8.75
N SER A 557 22.04 -12.98 -8.28
CA SER A 557 23.23 -12.53 -9.03
C SER A 557 24.28 -13.62 -9.15
N SER A 558 24.43 -14.50 -8.15
CA SER A 558 25.27 -15.71 -8.28
C SER A 558 24.90 -16.49 -9.54
N ILE A 559 23.61 -16.79 -9.68
CA ILE A 559 23.08 -17.59 -10.79
C ILE A 559 23.19 -16.82 -12.10
N TYR A 560 22.83 -15.53 -12.10
CA TYR A 560 22.90 -14.67 -13.29
C TYR A 560 24.32 -14.64 -13.88
N LEU A 561 25.33 -14.47 -13.03
CA LEU A 561 26.71 -14.32 -13.47
C LEU A 561 27.29 -15.64 -14.01
N ILE A 562 26.80 -16.80 -13.57
CA ILE A 562 27.19 -18.11 -14.13
C ILE A 562 26.36 -18.46 -15.36
N ASN A 563 25.04 -18.32 -15.32
CA ASN A 563 24.16 -18.66 -16.45
C ASN A 563 22.87 -17.82 -16.42
N PRO A 564 22.77 -16.74 -17.23
CA PRO A 564 21.60 -15.85 -17.19
C PRO A 564 20.35 -16.47 -17.84
N TYR A 565 20.44 -17.63 -18.49
CA TYR A 565 19.35 -18.22 -19.28
C TYR A 565 18.54 -19.29 -18.52
N VAL A 566 18.68 -19.33 -17.20
CA VAL A 566 18.00 -20.30 -16.34
C VAL A 566 16.78 -19.69 -15.66
N GLU A 567 15.97 -20.56 -15.06
CA GLU A 567 14.95 -20.15 -14.10
C GLU A 567 15.46 -20.31 -12.68
N VAL A 568 15.01 -19.45 -11.77
CA VAL A 568 15.28 -19.55 -10.34
C VAL A 568 13.98 -19.84 -9.59
N LYS A 569 14.03 -20.69 -8.57
CA LYS A 569 12.90 -20.86 -7.65
C LYS A 569 12.58 -19.52 -6.98
N SER A 570 11.32 -19.13 -7.08
CA SER A 570 10.83 -17.87 -6.55
C SER A 570 9.58 -18.05 -5.69
N VAL A 571 9.36 -17.06 -4.83
CA VAL A 571 8.07 -16.83 -4.18
C VAL A 571 7.64 -15.42 -4.51
N ASP A 572 6.57 -15.31 -5.28
CA ASP A 572 6.01 -14.03 -5.68
C ASP A 572 4.96 -13.57 -4.66
N ILE A 573 4.99 -12.29 -4.30
CA ILE A 573 4.02 -11.68 -3.38
C ILE A 573 2.81 -11.05 -4.10
N GLY A 574 2.73 -11.20 -5.42
CA GLY A 574 1.66 -10.71 -6.28
C GLY A 574 1.88 -9.29 -6.77
N TYR A 575 0.81 -8.72 -7.34
CA TYR A 575 0.79 -7.37 -7.88
C TYR A 575 1.10 -6.31 -6.81
N VAL A 576 1.97 -5.37 -7.16
CA VAL A 576 2.31 -4.19 -6.35
C VAL A 576 2.34 -2.94 -7.25
N PRO A 577 1.80 -1.78 -6.81
CA PRO A 577 1.77 -0.58 -7.65
C PRO A 577 3.16 -0.03 -8.01
N ASN A 578 4.17 -0.31 -7.17
CA ASN A 578 5.56 0.04 -7.41
C ASN A 578 6.50 -0.86 -6.58
N PRO A 579 7.77 -1.01 -6.98
CA PRO A 579 8.72 -1.89 -6.29
C PRO A 579 9.02 -1.47 -4.84
N GLN A 580 9.00 -0.18 -4.51
CA GLN A 580 9.23 0.27 -3.13
C GLN A 580 8.08 -0.16 -2.20
N THR A 581 6.86 -0.29 -2.73
CA THR A 581 5.71 -0.82 -1.99
C THR A 581 5.94 -2.29 -1.64
N ALA A 582 6.45 -3.09 -2.58
CA ALA A 582 6.84 -4.48 -2.30
C ALA A 582 7.85 -4.60 -1.15
N LEU A 583 8.85 -3.71 -1.13
CA LEU A 583 9.84 -3.65 -0.06
C LEU A 583 9.18 -3.31 1.29
N LYS A 584 8.35 -2.27 1.35
CA LYS A 584 7.62 -1.86 2.57
C LYS A 584 6.74 -2.99 3.10
N GLU A 585 6.01 -3.67 2.24
CA GLU A 585 5.09 -4.74 2.63
C GLU A 585 5.81 -5.96 3.17
N THR A 586 6.92 -6.33 2.53
CA THR A 586 7.79 -7.40 3.02
C THR A 586 8.38 -7.02 4.38
N GLN A 587 8.85 -5.78 4.56
CA GLN A 587 9.34 -5.30 5.85
C GLN A 587 8.25 -5.29 6.93
N VAL A 588 7.01 -4.92 6.62
CA VAL A 588 5.90 -5.04 7.59
C VAL A 588 5.71 -6.50 8.00
N GLY A 589 5.84 -7.45 7.07
CA GLY A 589 5.85 -8.89 7.39
C GLY A 589 7.01 -9.31 8.31
N VAL A 590 8.22 -8.80 8.04
CA VAL A 590 9.41 -9.01 8.90
C VAL A 590 9.17 -8.44 10.30
N ALA A 591 8.72 -7.18 10.40
CA ALA A 591 8.46 -6.52 11.67
C ALA A 591 7.35 -7.22 12.47
N ALA A 592 6.30 -7.70 11.79
CA ALA A 592 5.24 -8.48 12.41
C ALA A 592 5.78 -9.76 13.04
N GLN A 593 6.66 -10.48 12.33
CA GLN A 593 7.24 -11.74 12.80
C GLN A 593 8.32 -11.56 13.87
N LEU A 594 9.21 -10.58 13.71
CA LEU A 594 10.39 -10.42 14.55
C LEU A 594 10.21 -9.37 15.65
N GLY A 595 9.23 -8.48 15.52
CA GLY A 595 9.04 -7.33 16.40
C GLY A 595 9.93 -6.13 16.10
N TYR A 596 10.80 -6.20 15.08
CA TYR A 596 11.71 -5.14 14.65
C TYR A 596 12.18 -5.39 13.21
N LEU A 597 12.85 -4.40 12.61
CA LEU A 597 13.57 -4.56 11.35
C LEU A 597 15.07 -4.66 11.57
N LYS A 598 15.66 -5.75 11.11
CA LYS A 598 17.11 -5.89 11.07
C LYS A 598 17.68 -5.03 9.94
N VAL A 599 18.62 -4.16 10.29
CA VAL A 599 19.50 -3.49 9.31
C VAL A 599 20.76 -4.33 9.15
N ALA A 600 21.21 -4.51 7.91
CA ALA A 600 22.49 -5.16 7.62
C ALA A 600 23.51 -4.10 7.24
N THR A 601 24.75 -4.17 7.73
CA THR A 601 25.78 -3.28 7.21
C THR A 601 25.96 -3.51 5.71
N GLY A 602 25.82 -2.44 4.93
CA GLY A 602 26.20 -2.43 3.53
C GLY A 602 27.70 -2.62 3.33
N GLY A 603 28.13 -2.62 2.07
CA GLY A 603 29.52 -2.62 1.67
C GLY A 603 29.96 -3.89 0.94
N GLY A 604 31.20 -3.86 0.49
CA GLY A 604 31.79 -4.84 -0.42
C GLY A 604 31.97 -4.27 -1.83
N ILE A 605 32.43 -5.12 -2.75
CA ILE A 605 32.62 -4.76 -4.15
C ILE A 605 31.25 -4.86 -4.85
N ASN A 606 30.70 -3.75 -5.32
CA ASN A 606 29.38 -3.74 -5.97
C ASN A 606 29.48 -4.23 -7.42
N VAL A 607 28.70 -5.25 -7.80
CA VAL A 607 28.67 -5.78 -9.17
C VAL A 607 28.25 -4.73 -10.20
N TYR A 608 27.46 -3.70 -9.83
CA TYR A 608 27.07 -2.63 -10.76
C TYR A 608 28.20 -1.65 -11.09
N ASP A 609 29.20 -1.51 -10.21
CA ASP A 609 30.14 -0.38 -10.27
C ASP A 609 31.60 -0.86 -10.36
N VAL A 610 31.87 -2.12 -10.02
CA VAL A 610 33.21 -2.73 -10.03
C VAL A 610 33.89 -2.57 -11.39
N SER A 611 35.19 -2.32 -11.38
CA SER A 611 36.01 -2.32 -12.60
C SER A 611 36.32 -3.74 -13.05
N GLN A 612 36.52 -3.97 -14.35
CA GLN A 612 36.89 -5.31 -14.85
C GLN A 612 38.14 -5.87 -14.16
N SER A 613 39.16 -5.03 -13.95
CA SER A 613 40.41 -5.44 -13.30
C SER A 613 40.19 -5.94 -11.86
N GLU A 614 39.39 -5.21 -11.09
CA GLU A 614 39.06 -5.56 -9.70
C GLU A 614 38.17 -6.81 -9.63
N PHE A 615 37.21 -6.94 -10.55
CA PHE A 615 36.36 -8.11 -10.70
C PHE A 615 37.21 -9.37 -10.96
N ASN A 616 38.05 -9.33 -12.01
CA ASN A 616 38.93 -10.44 -12.38
C ASN A 616 39.88 -10.81 -11.24
N THR A 617 40.47 -9.82 -10.57
CA THR A 617 41.35 -10.05 -9.41
C THR A 617 40.63 -10.82 -8.31
N SER A 618 39.39 -10.45 -8.00
CA SER A 618 38.57 -11.10 -6.97
C SER A 618 38.17 -12.52 -7.35
N VAL A 619 37.65 -12.69 -8.58
CA VAL A 619 37.21 -13.99 -9.14
C VAL A 619 38.37 -14.98 -9.18
N ASN A 620 39.50 -14.58 -9.77
CA ASN A 620 40.70 -15.42 -9.85
C ASN A 620 41.23 -15.76 -8.46
N GLY A 621 41.21 -14.80 -7.53
CA GLY A 621 41.57 -15.05 -6.14
C GLY A 621 40.70 -16.12 -5.49
N TRP A 622 39.38 -16.08 -5.67
CA TRP A 622 38.47 -17.07 -5.07
C TRP A 622 38.62 -18.46 -5.66
N ILE A 623 38.80 -18.57 -6.98
CA ILE A 623 39.05 -19.84 -7.65
C ILE A 623 40.39 -20.43 -7.20
N THR A 624 41.47 -19.65 -7.27
CA THR A 624 42.84 -20.15 -7.01
C THR A 624 43.12 -20.45 -5.53
N THR A 625 42.41 -19.78 -4.61
CA THR A 625 42.54 -20.05 -3.16
C THR A 625 41.52 -21.05 -2.62
N GLY A 626 40.55 -21.48 -3.45
CA GLY A 626 39.57 -22.50 -3.09
C GLY A 626 40.21 -23.88 -2.96
N THR A 627 39.72 -24.69 -2.01
CA THR A 627 40.22 -26.05 -1.79
C THR A 627 39.91 -27.00 -2.95
N GLU A 628 38.90 -26.68 -3.76
CA GLU A 628 38.43 -27.46 -4.91
C GLU A 628 38.84 -26.84 -6.27
N LYS A 629 39.94 -26.07 -6.30
CA LYS A 629 40.40 -25.31 -7.48
C LYS A 629 40.36 -26.12 -8.78
N ASP A 630 40.98 -27.29 -8.80
CA ASP A 630 41.12 -28.09 -10.02
C ASP A 630 39.77 -28.63 -10.52
N ALA A 631 38.86 -28.96 -9.61
CA ALA A 631 37.50 -29.39 -9.93
C ALA A 631 36.65 -28.23 -10.46
N VAL A 632 36.76 -27.04 -9.86
CA VAL A 632 36.12 -25.82 -10.34
C VAL A 632 36.58 -25.49 -11.76
N LEU A 633 37.90 -25.48 -12.00
CA LEU A 633 38.47 -25.26 -13.32
C LEU A 633 37.97 -26.30 -14.33
N ALA A 634 37.86 -27.57 -13.95
CA ALA A 634 37.34 -28.62 -14.81
C ALA A 634 35.89 -28.35 -15.27
N VAL A 635 35.01 -27.92 -14.37
CA VAL A 635 33.61 -27.58 -14.72
C VAL A 635 33.56 -26.43 -15.72
N PHE A 636 34.37 -25.38 -15.53
CA PHE A 636 34.45 -24.29 -16.50
C PHE A 636 35.03 -24.74 -17.85
N ARG A 637 36.07 -25.58 -17.85
CA ARG A 637 36.63 -26.11 -19.11
C ARG A 637 35.58 -26.83 -19.94
N GLU A 638 34.84 -27.72 -19.31
CA GLU A 638 33.76 -28.48 -19.94
C GLU A 638 32.69 -27.55 -20.52
N ASN A 639 32.20 -26.60 -19.73
CA ASN A 639 31.05 -25.76 -20.12
C ASN A 639 31.40 -24.60 -21.07
N LEU A 640 32.63 -24.09 -21.01
CA LEU A 640 33.10 -22.99 -21.86
C LEU A 640 33.89 -23.49 -23.08
N GLY A 641 34.10 -24.80 -23.23
CA GLY A 641 34.87 -25.38 -24.32
C GLY A 641 36.36 -24.99 -24.29
N ILE A 642 36.92 -24.79 -23.09
CA ILE A 642 38.34 -24.49 -22.93
C ILE A 642 39.13 -25.79 -23.11
N LEU A 643 40.17 -25.75 -23.93
CA LEU A 643 41.00 -26.93 -24.22
C LEU A 643 41.65 -27.48 -22.95
N ASP A 644 41.71 -28.81 -22.81
CA ASP A 644 42.38 -29.48 -21.69
C ASP A 644 43.89 -29.16 -21.61
N THR A 645 44.47 -28.72 -22.73
CA THR A 645 45.88 -28.29 -22.81
C THR A 645 46.10 -26.84 -22.40
N ALA A 646 45.04 -26.07 -22.12
CA ALA A 646 45.17 -24.68 -21.72
C ALA A 646 45.86 -24.56 -20.35
N THR A 647 46.79 -23.63 -20.24
CA THR A 647 47.43 -23.25 -18.98
C THR A 647 46.41 -22.67 -18.00
N GLU A 648 46.71 -22.68 -16.70
CA GLU A 648 45.84 -22.09 -15.68
C GLU A 648 45.50 -20.62 -16.00
N ALA A 649 46.49 -19.84 -16.46
CA ALA A 649 46.29 -18.44 -16.85
C ALA A 649 45.33 -18.29 -18.04
N GLU A 650 45.41 -19.17 -19.04
CA GLU A 650 44.48 -19.17 -20.18
C GLU A 650 43.06 -19.57 -19.76
N GLN A 651 42.93 -20.54 -18.85
CA GLN A 651 41.64 -20.94 -18.28
C GLN A 651 40.99 -19.79 -17.51
N LEU A 652 41.73 -19.15 -16.61
CA LEU A 652 41.25 -18.01 -15.83
C LEU A 652 40.87 -16.82 -16.73
N ALA A 653 41.65 -16.54 -17.78
CA ALA A 653 41.32 -15.48 -18.74
C ALA A 653 40.00 -15.76 -19.50
N ALA A 654 39.73 -17.02 -19.86
CA ALA A 654 38.47 -17.41 -20.49
C ALA A 654 37.28 -17.27 -19.54
N ILE A 655 37.44 -17.70 -18.27
CA ILE A 655 36.43 -17.56 -17.21
C ILE A 655 36.14 -16.07 -16.95
N ASP A 656 37.18 -15.25 -16.79
CA ASP A 656 37.07 -13.80 -16.61
C ASP A 656 36.26 -13.15 -17.75
N SER A 657 36.61 -13.46 -19.00
CA SER A 657 35.91 -12.95 -20.18
C SER A 657 34.42 -13.32 -20.16
N TYR A 658 34.13 -14.58 -19.85
CA TYR A 658 32.76 -15.09 -19.77
C TYR A 658 31.95 -14.39 -18.66
N LEU A 659 32.42 -14.44 -17.42
CA LEU A 659 31.71 -13.88 -16.27
C LEU A 659 31.58 -12.36 -16.38
N TRP A 660 32.62 -11.67 -16.88
CA TRP A 660 32.56 -10.23 -17.13
C TRP A 660 31.54 -9.87 -18.21
N SER A 661 31.41 -10.69 -19.26
CA SER A 661 30.36 -10.47 -20.27
C SER A 661 28.95 -10.56 -19.64
N ASN A 662 28.75 -11.45 -18.67
CA ASN A 662 27.50 -11.54 -17.91
C ASN A 662 27.32 -10.35 -16.96
N VAL A 663 28.38 -9.80 -16.35
CA VAL A 663 28.30 -8.53 -15.59
C VAL A 663 27.81 -7.39 -16.49
N LEU A 664 28.42 -7.22 -17.67
CA LEU A 664 28.04 -6.17 -18.62
C LEU A 664 26.59 -6.36 -19.09
N ARG A 665 26.18 -7.60 -19.34
CA ARG A 665 24.79 -7.94 -19.68
C ARG A 665 23.83 -7.58 -18.55
N MET A 666 24.15 -7.94 -17.31
CA MET A 666 23.33 -7.64 -16.13
C MET A 666 23.14 -6.14 -15.96
N ARG A 667 24.21 -5.35 -16.11
CA ARG A 667 24.13 -3.88 -16.03
C ARG A 667 23.24 -3.28 -17.12
N ALA A 668 23.27 -3.86 -18.32
CA ALA A 668 22.51 -3.34 -19.46
C ALA A 668 21.03 -3.76 -19.44
N LEU A 669 20.73 -5.00 -19.04
CA LEU A 669 19.40 -5.60 -19.16
C LEU A 669 18.65 -5.72 -17.83
N ASN A 670 19.36 -5.59 -16.71
CA ASN A 670 18.80 -5.69 -15.36
C ASN A 670 19.33 -4.55 -14.47
N PRO A 671 19.29 -3.27 -14.91
CA PRO A 671 19.58 -2.14 -14.04
C PRO A 671 18.67 -2.19 -12.81
N SER A 672 19.18 -1.73 -11.69
CA SER A 672 18.36 -1.53 -10.50
C SER A 672 17.23 -0.54 -10.78
N ILE A 673 16.14 -0.62 -10.00
CA ILE A 673 15.06 0.37 -10.08
C ILE A 673 15.61 1.81 -9.87
N PRO A 674 14.98 2.83 -10.45
CA PRO A 674 15.32 4.22 -10.14
C PRO A 674 15.23 4.51 -8.65
N ASN A 675 16.19 5.27 -8.12
CA ASN A 675 16.27 5.60 -6.70
C ASN A 675 16.31 4.36 -5.78
N ALA A 676 16.82 3.24 -6.28
CA ALA A 676 17.09 2.04 -5.49
C ALA A 676 17.97 2.40 -4.28
N THR A 677 17.63 1.83 -3.13
CA THR A 677 18.37 2.04 -1.89
C THR A 677 19.52 1.07 -1.73
N ASN A 678 20.50 1.49 -0.94
CA ASN A 678 21.61 0.65 -0.50
C ASN A 678 21.11 -0.52 0.36
N ARG A 679 22.00 -1.48 0.61
CA ARG A 679 21.70 -2.73 1.35
C ARG A 679 21.13 -2.51 2.75
N GLU A 680 21.50 -1.41 3.42
CA GLU A 680 21.21 -1.20 4.85
C GLU A 680 19.74 -1.26 5.23
N VAL A 681 18.88 -0.88 4.30
CA VAL A 681 17.44 -0.82 4.50
C VAL A 681 16.69 -1.94 3.77
N MET A 682 17.39 -2.93 3.24
CA MET A 682 16.76 -4.03 2.50
C MET A 682 16.12 -5.07 3.43
N PRO A 683 14.98 -5.68 3.04
CA PRO A 683 14.35 -6.74 3.82
C PRO A 683 15.33 -7.87 4.12
N GLN A 684 15.34 -8.32 5.37
CA GLN A 684 16.07 -9.53 5.80
C GLN A 684 15.01 -10.59 6.13
N ALA A 685 14.42 -11.19 5.10
CA ALA A 685 13.19 -11.98 5.20
C ALA A 685 13.38 -13.42 5.73
N GLU A 686 14.19 -13.58 6.78
CA GLU A 686 14.38 -14.87 7.46
C GLU A 686 13.87 -14.81 8.91
N PRO A 687 13.10 -15.83 9.38
CA PRO A 687 12.68 -17.04 8.67
C PRO A 687 11.53 -16.78 7.67
N LEU A 688 11.67 -17.29 6.45
CA LEU A 688 10.79 -16.95 5.33
C LEU A 688 9.33 -17.44 5.49
N THR A 689 9.13 -18.68 5.89
CA THR A 689 7.78 -19.30 5.90
C THR A 689 6.80 -18.58 6.84
N PRO A 690 7.16 -18.26 8.10
CA PRO A 690 6.28 -17.49 8.98
C PRO A 690 5.94 -16.10 8.44
N ILE A 691 6.91 -15.41 7.84
CA ILE A 691 6.73 -14.08 7.24
C ILE A 691 5.72 -14.16 6.09
N LEU A 692 5.91 -15.08 5.15
CA LEU A 692 4.98 -15.27 4.02
C LEU A 692 3.59 -15.68 4.49
N SER A 693 3.48 -16.51 5.54
CA SER A 693 2.20 -16.88 6.13
C SER A 693 1.45 -15.68 6.71
N LEU A 694 2.14 -14.75 7.36
CA LEU A 694 1.54 -13.52 7.87
C LEU A 694 1.09 -12.62 6.72
N MET A 695 1.94 -12.45 5.70
CA MET A 695 1.63 -11.64 4.53
C MET A 695 0.41 -12.16 3.77
N GLY A 696 0.31 -13.48 3.55
CA GLY A 696 -0.83 -14.10 2.89
C GLY A 696 -2.11 -14.22 3.74
N SER A 697 -2.06 -13.87 5.04
CA SER A 697 -3.22 -14.00 5.94
C SER A 697 -4.25 -12.87 5.82
N GLY A 698 -3.86 -11.74 5.21
CA GLY A 698 -4.67 -10.51 5.20
C GLY A 698 -4.71 -9.75 6.53
N SER A 699 -4.00 -10.20 7.57
CA SER A 699 -4.03 -9.58 8.91
C SER A 699 -3.19 -8.31 9.00
N LEU A 700 -2.10 -8.24 8.23
CA LEU A 700 -1.14 -7.15 8.27
C LEU A 700 -1.73 -5.84 7.74
N SER A 701 -1.16 -4.71 8.13
CA SER A 701 -1.56 -3.39 7.66
C SER A 701 -0.53 -2.78 6.71
N TYR A 702 -0.88 -2.67 5.42
CA TYR A 702 -0.01 -2.08 4.38
C TYR A 702 -0.49 -0.74 3.85
N SER A 703 -1.80 -0.54 3.87
CA SER A 703 -2.41 0.74 3.57
C SER A 703 -2.81 1.43 4.85
N PHE A 704 -3.03 2.73 4.72
CA PHE A 704 -3.80 3.49 5.67
C PHE A 704 -5.12 2.76 5.98
N PRO A 705 -5.64 2.90 7.20
CA PRO A 705 -7.00 2.46 7.51
C PRO A 705 -7.92 2.98 6.41
N ALA A 706 -8.51 2.10 5.61
CA ALA A 706 -9.42 2.51 4.54
C ALA A 706 -10.84 2.82 5.06
N ILE A 707 -10.85 3.27 6.31
CA ILE A 707 -11.87 4.09 6.91
C ILE A 707 -11.35 5.54 6.78
N PRO A 708 -11.50 6.22 5.64
CA PRO A 708 -11.89 7.62 5.73
C PRO A 708 -13.25 7.59 6.44
N TYR A 709 -13.16 7.70 7.76
CA TYR A 709 -14.21 7.87 8.77
C TYR A 709 -15.49 7.07 8.50
N LEU A 710 -16.59 7.39 9.15
CA LEU A 710 -17.86 6.82 8.75
C LEU A 710 -18.34 7.38 7.40
N GLY A 711 -17.46 8.07 6.66
CA GLY A 711 -17.55 8.88 5.45
C GLY A 711 -16.22 9.58 5.30
#